data_AF-A0A2W5TKN2-F1
#
_entry.id   AF-A0A2W5TKN2-F1
#
_cell.length_a   1.000
_cell.length_b   1.000
_cell.length_c   1.000
_cell.angle_alpha   90.00
_cell.angle_beta   90.00
_cell.angle_gamma   90.00
#
_symmetry.space_group_name_H-M   'P 1'
#
loop_
_entity.id
_entity.type
_entity.pdbx_description
1 polymer ?
#
loop_
_entity_poly.entity_id
_entity_poly.type
_entity_poly.pdbx_seq_one_letter_code
_entity_poly.pdbx_strand_id
1 'polypeptide(L)'
;MIRKLTTLCVVAVIGCASPEGKGLKETGDGTGAKVTFDVHARPLPNIPLPNDFATRFDPNSPTKKRVNASMEAPTKWERATRETLDQLDGWGTYQSVTVAFEKPLDLLNLVRRHQGDDYEPSNDAVYLINITPDSPQFCERTPLDMGEGNFPIVLERPDYFDNDRNGDQLLFDDRDEDANRNGKLDLGEDLDMDGVLDKPNVLTPGDGPFKALTFYERETNTLIMKPVMPLNERTVYAVVLTTRLVDEEGRPVRSPFAYVNHTSQTNALKPLEQCLPKFGLGLDDLAFTWSYTTQSVTDDYVTIRDGLYGIGPMSRLAIEFPGVISKILPLKDQMGSGMNVRIVKGDDFRSAALDLLKQLEGGTLSPTFAEVAEHHKFIDYHIVFQFEAPQFFRRVDAEGNPLPLYKQLFDVNAQTGAAFTRSETMTVWVTMPKARPAGGGPVPVVILGHGYTGNKLDPLFYGGFLARYGMATIGMENVSHGVGLDPTDLELARALLASKGLGNMFDAIAKNDRAFDQNRDGKRDSGADFWTAYILHTREVVKQSALDYMQLVRVLRGFDGVQRSAYDANQDGQKDLAGDFDGDGQIDIGGTAPIHIMGGSLGGIMSAMMSGLEPQIDVAVPVSGGAGLPDIGVRSIQGGVREAVNLRMLGPILSTVPNGAGELELWQVLPDLNDLGRVKLGKVGMALVEGDTAVITNKTTGEIRCHRVGAQGRVRAVVSSDEGDEWVLNVYSGPLPAKERDGCFVPEGTEPYFTFDTVQETVTFQGLTHEAGTPLKALGDGFGLRRQSPELRRFLGLAQMAIEKGDPVNFLPNAERHRVLRYGTGEEVSTRMLVVNTIGDMNVPVATGASVARAAGLIDLYGKDQRYGKTPNRVLIDNGVIEAVERTGRYKNSSGGDVLMDIDHFSALSGDGTQDLFDVPRLAPPLRLVKPSERVGGITGAIFPMVTPTGRHGFDTPDPTLPFNLGAVMLNMLGRYMSTGGAELPMEGCLESSSCSFVPPFPTP
;
A
#
# COMPACT_ATOMS: atom_id res chain seq x y z
N MET A 1 -77.70 9.68 -14.46
CA MET A 1 -77.71 9.53 -15.93
C MET A 1 -77.70 10.91 -16.58
N ILE A 2 -76.75 11.13 -17.48
CA ILE A 2 -76.80 12.08 -18.63
C ILE A 2 -76.42 13.57 -18.36
N ARG A 3 -75.30 13.92 -19.02
CA ARG A 3 -74.89 15.20 -19.67
C ARG A 3 -74.22 16.34 -18.87
N LYS A 4 -72.91 16.45 -19.19
CA LYS A 4 -72.17 17.62 -19.70
C LYS A 4 -72.19 18.91 -18.86
N LEU A 5 -71.08 19.18 -18.19
CA LEU A 5 -70.51 20.53 -18.13
C LEU A 5 -69.08 20.49 -18.68
N THR A 6 -68.89 21.19 -19.79
CA THR A 6 -67.62 21.47 -20.43
C THR A 6 -67.21 22.87 -19.99
N THR A 7 -66.14 23.02 -19.23
CA THR A 7 -65.48 24.32 -19.07
C THR A 7 -63.98 24.12 -19.04
N LEU A 8 -63.38 24.58 -20.13
CA LEU A 8 -62.01 24.95 -20.40
C LEU A 8 -61.15 25.26 -19.16
N CYS A 9 -60.13 24.44 -18.91
CA CYS A 9 -58.89 24.89 -18.25
C CYS A 9 -57.74 24.58 -19.21
N VAL A 10 -57.29 25.62 -19.92
CA VAL A 10 -56.02 25.64 -20.64
C VAL A 10 -54.93 25.58 -19.58
N VAL A 11 -54.37 24.40 -19.32
CA VAL A 11 -53.09 24.29 -18.64
C VAL A 11 -52.02 24.60 -19.69
N ALA A 12 -51.50 25.81 -19.63
CA ALA A 12 -50.28 26.17 -20.34
C ALA A 12 -49.16 25.26 -19.80
N VAL A 13 -48.74 24.29 -20.62
CA VAL A 13 -47.46 23.62 -20.45
C VAL A 13 -46.40 24.66 -20.81
N ILE A 14 -46.04 25.50 -19.84
CA ILE A 14 -44.76 26.18 -19.86
C ILE A 14 -43.75 25.07 -19.62
N GLY A 15 -43.25 24.48 -20.71
CA GLY A 15 -41.98 23.77 -20.65
C GLY A 15 -40.98 24.77 -20.10
N CYS A 16 -40.52 24.55 -18.87
CA CYS A 16 -39.28 25.15 -18.40
C CYS A 16 -38.16 24.62 -19.31
N ALA A 17 -38.01 25.23 -20.48
CA ALA A 17 -36.73 25.24 -21.16
C ALA A 17 -35.79 25.96 -20.18
N SER A 18 -35.01 25.18 -19.41
CA SER A 18 -33.88 25.75 -18.70
C SER A 18 -33.06 26.52 -19.74
N PRO A 19 -32.67 27.79 -19.48
CA PRO A 19 -31.79 28.49 -20.39
C PRO A 19 -30.59 27.58 -20.68
N GLU A 20 -30.22 27.40 -21.95
CA GLU A 20 -29.02 26.66 -22.31
C GLU A 20 -27.86 27.21 -21.46
N GLY A 21 -27.29 26.35 -20.61
CA GLY A 21 -26.25 26.77 -19.69
C GLY A 21 -25.06 27.29 -20.49
N LYS A 22 -24.58 28.50 -20.19
CA LYS A 22 -23.34 29.01 -20.76
C LYS A 22 -22.14 28.35 -20.07
N GLY A 23 -21.12 27.98 -20.84
CA GLY A 23 -19.82 27.56 -20.31
C GLY A 23 -18.95 28.75 -19.91
N LEU A 24 -17.71 28.49 -19.46
CA LEU A 24 -16.76 29.55 -19.07
C LEU A 24 -16.33 30.40 -20.28
N LYS A 25 -16.05 29.74 -21.40
CA LYS A 25 -15.59 30.35 -22.65
C LYS A 25 -15.99 29.44 -23.82
N GLU A 26 -16.41 30.02 -24.93
CA GLU A 26 -16.69 29.27 -26.16
C GLU A 26 -15.43 28.55 -26.65
N THR A 27 -15.60 27.32 -27.13
CA THR A 27 -14.50 26.55 -27.71
C THR A 27 -14.08 27.21 -29.01
N GLY A 28 -12.81 27.62 -29.11
CA GLY A 28 -12.28 28.22 -30.35
C GLY A 28 -12.32 27.23 -31.52
N ASP A 29 -12.41 27.75 -32.75
CA ASP A 29 -12.31 26.97 -33.98
C ASP A 29 -10.98 26.20 -34.08
N GLY A 30 -10.96 25.04 -34.73
CA GLY A 30 -9.72 24.30 -34.99
C GLY A 30 -9.90 22.82 -35.31
N THR A 31 -8.79 22.15 -35.64
CA THR A 31 -8.75 20.72 -36.03
C THR A 31 -7.79 19.88 -35.18
N GLY A 32 -7.33 20.43 -34.06
CA GLY A 32 -6.46 19.73 -33.12
C GLY A 32 -7.11 18.50 -32.48
N ALA A 33 -6.32 17.71 -31.76
CA ALA A 33 -6.80 16.51 -31.06
C ALA A 33 -7.96 16.86 -30.10
N LYS A 34 -9.11 16.23 -30.31
CA LYS A 34 -10.31 16.46 -29.48
C LYS A 34 -10.26 15.53 -28.27
N VAL A 35 -10.60 16.05 -27.10
CA VAL A 35 -10.75 15.22 -25.89
C VAL A 35 -11.88 14.21 -26.10
N THR A 36 -11.63 12.95 -25.77
CA THR A 36 -12.63 11.88 -25.82
C THR A 36 -13.60 12.03 -24.65
N PHE A 37 -14.90 11.99 -24.95
CA PHE A 37 -15.97 12.07 -23.96
C PHE A 37 -17.15 11.19 -24.36
N ASP A 38 -16.98 9.87 -24.16
CA ASP A 38 -18.00 8.85 -24.42
C ASP A 38 -18.56 8.28 -23.12
N VAL A 39 -19.74 8.75 -22.75
CA VAL A 39 -20.46 8.31 -21.54
C VAL A 39 -21.15 6.96 -21.72
N HIS A 40 -21.22 6.44 -22.95
CA HIS A 40 -21.90 5.19 -23.30
C HIS A 40 -20.92 4.04 -23.55
N ALA A 41 -19.62 4.31 -23.57
CA ALA A 41 -18.61 3.28 -23.58
C ALA A 41 -18.84 2.29 -22.41
N ARG A 42 -18.79 1.00 -22.74
CA ARG A 42 -18.95 -0.11 -21.78
C ARG A 42 -17.60 -0.75 -21.51
N PRO A 43 -17.41 -1.50 -20.41
CA PRO A 43 -18.31 -1.56 -19.24
C PRO A 43 -18.27 -0.27 -18.40
N LEU A 44 -17.31 0.61 -18.67
CA LEU A 44 -17.11 1.90 -18.01
C LEU A 44 -16.93 3.02 -19.05
N PRO A 45 -17.43 4.25 -18.78
CA PRO A 45 -17.39 5.37 -19.72
C PRO A 45 -15.95 5.76 -20.08
N ASN A 46 -15.70 6.26 -21.29
CA ASN A 46 -14.42 6.82 -21.72
C ASN A 46 -14.49 8.36 -21.66
N ILE A 47 -14.29 8.90 -20.47
CA ILE A 47 -14.26 10.34 -20.18
C ILE A 47 -12.99 10.64 -19.39
N PRO A 48 -12.57 11.92 -19.29
CA PRO A 48 -11.52 12.28 -18.34
C PRO A 48 -11.91 11.84 -16.93
N LEU A 49 -11.00 11.22 -16.20
CA LEU A 49 -11.20 10.76 -14.82
C LEU A 49 -10.02 11.19 -13.94
N PRO A 50 -10.23 11.54 -12.66
CA PRO A 50 -11.50 11.75 -11.99
C PRO A 50 -12.29 12.95 -12.53
N ASN A 51 -13.62 12.93 -12.47
CA ASN A 51 -14.48 13.98 -13.02
C ASN A 51 -15.86 14.05 -12.35
N ASP A 52 -16.24 15.22 -11.83
CA ASP A 52 -17.53 15.46 -11.18
C ASP A 52 -18.74 15.26 -12.08
N PHE A 53 -18.57 15.22 -13.40
CA PHE A 53 -19.63 14.80 -14.32
C PHE A 53 -20.11 13.37 -14.00
N ALA A 54 -19.20 12.49 -13.59
CA ALA A 54 -19.50 11.12 -13.15
C ALA A 54 -19.84 11.04 -11.65
N THR A 55 -20.52 12.06 -11.11
CA THR A 55 -21.03 12.07 -9.73
C THR A 55 -22.53 12.36 -9.70
N ARG A 56 -23.22 11.87 -8.66
CA ARG A 56 -24.60 12.26 -8.33
C ARG A 56 -24.61 13.14 -7.10
N PHE A 57 -25.63 14.00 -7.00
CA PHE A 57 -25.85 14.81 -5.80
C PHE A 57 -26.44 13.96 -4.67
N ASP A 58 -25.87 14.05 -3.48
CA ASP A 58 -26.39 13.45 -2.25
C ASP A 58 -26.28 14.49 -1.12
N PRO A 59 -27.37 15.11 -0.65
CA PRO A 59 -27.32 16.16 0.35
C PRO A 59 -26.79 15.70 1.72
N ASN A 60 -26.77 14.39 1.98
CA ASN A 60 -26.29 13.81 3.23
C ASN A 60 -24.82 13.38 3.14
N SER A 61 -24.22 13.37 1.95
CA SER A 61 -22.77 13.09 1.82
C SER A 61 -21.95 14.32 2.25
N PRO A 62 -20.76 14.14 2.85
CA PRO A 62 -19.92 15.26 3.30
C PRO A 62 -19.56 16.29 2.23
N THR A 63 -19.37 15.84 0.99
CA THR A 63 -19.04 16.69 -0.18
C THR A 63 -20.26 17.10 -0.99
N LYS A 64 -21.46 16.62 -0.61
CA LYS A 64 -22.70 16.65 -1.39
C LYS A 64 -22.67 15.84 -2.69
N LYS A 65 -21.68 14.95 -2.87
CA LYS A 65 -21.49 14.10 -4.04
C LYS A 65 -21.37 12.63 -3.66
N ARG A 66 -21.74 11.76 -4.60
CA ARG A 66 -21.35 10.35 -4.63
C ARG A 66 -20.82 9.99 -6.01
N VAL A 67 -19.78 9.18 -6.08
CA VAL A 67 -19.30 8.62 -7.36
C VAL A 67 -20.42 7.81 -8.01
N ASN A 68 -20.63 7.97 -9.32
CA ASN A 68 -21.64 7.23 -10.07
C ASN A 68 -20.98 6.09 -10.84
N ALA A 69 -20.87 4.91 -10.21
CA ALA A 69 -20.19 3.76 -10.80
C ALA A 69 -21.16 2.89 -11.63
N SER A 70 -20.68 2.33 -12.74
CA SER A 70 -21.46 1.37 -13.55
C SER A 70 -21.63 0.05 -12.79
N MET A 71 -22.85 -0.47 -12.70
CA MET A 71 -23.12 -1.78 -12.09
C MET A 71 -22.94 -2.96 -13.07
N GLU A 72 -22.53 -2.70 -14.33
CA GLU A 72 -22.23 -3.74 -15.33
C GLU A 72 -20.86 -4.39 -15.06
N ALA A 73 -20.84 -5.45 -14.27
CA ALA A 73 -19.63 -6.21 -13.94
C ALA A 73 -19.81 -7.71 -14.22
N PRO A 74 -18.76 -8.42 -14.68
CA PRO A 74 -18.79 -9.85 -14.96
C PRO A 74 -18.92 -10.70 -13.69
N THR A 75 -18.18 -10.37 -12.62
CA THR A 75 -18.16 -11.15 -11.36
C THR A 75 -18.94 -10.48 -10.23
N LYS A 76 -19.33 -11.25 -9.21
CA LYS A 76 -19.94 -10.75 -7.97
C LYS A 76 -18.95 -9.89 -7.21
N TRP A 77 -17.68 -10.30 -7.17
CA TRP A 77 -16.63 -9.51 -6.54
C TRP A 77 -16.49 -8.12 -7.20
N GLU A 78 -16.38 -8.05 -8.52
CA GLU A 78 -16.25 -6.76 -9.20
C GLU A 78 -17.52 -5.91 -8.99
N ARG A 79 -18.71 -6.52 -9.07
CA ARG A 79 -19.97 -5.84 -8.78
C ARG A 79 -19.98 -5.22 -7.38
N ALA A 80 -19.63 -5.99 -6.35
CA ALA A 80 -19.58 -5.53 -4.96
C ALA A 80 -18.54 -4.41 -4.77
N THR A 81 -17.41 -4.50 -5.47
CA THR A 81 -16.39 -3.44 -5.49
C THR A 81 -16.99 -2.15 -6.03
N ARG A 82 -17.67 -2.21 -7.20
CA ARG A 82 -18.29 -1.04 -7.81
C ARG A 82 -19.46 -0.48 -6.99
N GLU A 83 -20.25 -1.33 -6.34
CA GLU A 83 -21.29 -0.90 -5.38
C GLU A 83 -20.69 -0.09 -4.23
N THR A 84 -19.51 -0.47 -3.74
CA THR A 84 -18.81 0.28 -2.69
C THR A 84 -18.20 1.57 -3.21
N LEU A 85 -17.61 1.57 -4.41
CA LEU A 85 -17.13 2.79 -5.06
C LEU A 85 -18.27 3.80 -5.27
N ASP A 86 -19.46 3.32 -5.61
CA ASP A 86 -20.67 4.13 -5.76
C ASP A 86 -21.09 4.84 -4.45
N GLN A 87 -20.64 4.33 -3.29
CA GLN A 87 -20.86 4.96 -1.99
C GLN A 87 -19.78 5.97 -1.60
N LEU A 88 -18.67 6.09 -2.34
CA LEU A 88 -17.65 7.09 -2.02
C LEU A 88 -18.20 8.50 -2.22
N ASP A 89 -17.90 9.40 -1.29
CA ASP A 89 -18.34 10.79 -1.35
C ASP A 89 -17.43 11.67 -2.22
N GLY A 90 -16.55 11.09 -3.03
CA GLY A 90 -15.71 11.84 -3.95
C GLY A 90 -14.66 10.95 -4.59
N TRP A 91 -13.74 11.59 -5.31
CA TRP A 91 -12.64 10.94 -6.02
C TRP A 91 -11.38 10.80 -5.17
N GLY A 92 -10.38 10.07 -5.68
CA GLY A 92 -9.10 9.88 -4.98
C GLY A 92 -8.32 11.18 -4.78
N THR A 93 -7.57 11.26 -3.69
CA THR A 93 -6.65 12.35 -3.35
C THR A 93 -5.24 12.11 -3.90
N TYR A 94 -4.89 10.87 -4.24
CA TYR A 94 -3.61 10.50 -4.85
C TYR A 94 -3.77 9.67 -6.14
N GLN A 95 -5.02 9.47 -6.58
CA GLN A 95 -5.39 8.87 -7.86
C GLN A 95 -4.79 9.62 -9.06
N SER A 96 -4.38 8.87 -10.09
CA SER A 96 -3.97 9.44 -11.38
C SER A 96 -5.14 10.09 -12.12
N VAL A 97 -4.87 11.24 -12.74
CA VAL A 97 -5.75 11.92 -13.69
C VAL A 97 -5.47 11.40 -15.09
N THR A 98 -6.49 10.92 -15.80
CA THR A 98 -6.40 10.42 -17.16
C THR A 98 -7.31 11.20 -18.11
N VAL A 99 -6.83 11.43 -19.34
CA VAL A 99 -7.63 12.04 -20.42
C VAL A 99 -7.20 11.50 -21.78
N ALA A 100 -8.15 10.92 -22.50
CA ALA A 100 -7.95 10.37 -23.84
C ALA A 100 -8.25 11.41 -24.93
N PHE A 101 -7.65 11.23 -26.11
CA PHE A 101 -7.81 12.09 -27.27
C PHE A 101 -8.11 11.30 -28.55
N GLU A 102 -8.85 11.90 -29.49
CA GLU A 102 -9.15 11.29 -30.79
C GLU A 102 -7.94 11.19 -31.73
N LYS A 103 -6.82 11.84 -31.38
CA LYS A 103 -5.56 11.84 -32.13
C LYS A 103 -4.36 11.88 -31.18
N PRO A 104 -3.18 11.42 -31.62
CA PRO A 104 -1.95 11.51 -30.84
C PRO A 104 -1.52 12.95 -30.48
N LEU A 105 -0.82 13.09 -29.36
CA LEU A 105 -0.23 14.35 -28.89
C LEU A 105 1.25 14.49 -29.28
N ASP A 106 1.75 15.73 -29.41
CA ASP A 106 3.20 15.98 -29.49
C ASP A 106 3.85 15.74 -28.12
N LEU A 107 4.34 14.52 -27.91
CA LEU A 107 4.95 14.11 -26.65
C LEU A 107 6.26 14.84 -26.36
N LEU A 108 7.02 15.24 -27.38
CA LEU A 108 8.26 16.00 -27.18
C LEU A 108 7.95 17.42 -26.71
N ASN A 109 6.80 17.98 -27.13
CA ASN A 109 6.29 19.24 -26.59
C ASN A 109 6.01 19.13 -25.09
N LEU A 110 5.32 18.07 -24.68
CA LEU A 110 5.04 17.78 -23.27
C LEU A 110 6.33 17.64 -22.45
N VAL A 111 7.28 16.81 -22.91
CA VAL A 111 8.58 16.61 -22.24
C VAL A 111 9.30 17.93 -22.01
N ARG A 112 9.40 18.79 -23.03
CA ARG A 112 10.09 20.10 -22.91
C ARG A 112 9.42 21.07 -21.93
N ARG A 113 8.14 20.86 -21.60
CA ARG A 113 7.35 21.75 -20.76
C ARG A 113 7.19 21.28 -19.32
N HIS A 114 7.34 19.98 -19.09
CA HIS A 114 6.98 19.34 -17.82
C HIS A 114 8.10 18.48 -17.21
N GLN A 115 9.21 18.26 -17.92
CA GLN A 115 10.29 17.40 -17.43
C GLN A 115 11.60 18.17 -17.24
N GLY A 116 12.22 18.00 -16.06
CA GLY A 116 13.55 18.50 -15.73
C GLY A 116 13.62 19.99 -15.39
N ASP A 117 12.47 20.65 -15.18
CA ASP A 117 12.40 22.09 -14.85
C ASP A 117 12.09 22.37 -13.37
N ASP A 118 12.13 21.33 -12.54
CA ASP A 118 11.79 21.39 -11.11
C ASP A 118 10.33 21.87 -10.88
N TYR A 119 9.41 21.47 -11.75
CA TYR A 119 7.99 21.83 -11.75
C TYR A 119 7.72 23.31 -11.94
N GLU A 120 8.48 24.05 -12.76
CA GLU A 120 8.25 25.48 -12.96
C GLU A 120 6.93 25.75 -13.74
N PRO A 121 5.90 26.36 -13.13
CA PRO A 121 4.57 26.37 -13.73
C PRO A 121 4.40 27.30 -14.93
N SER A 122 5.27 28.29 -15.14
CA SER A 122 5.02 29.34 -16.13
C SER A 122 4.84 28.82 -17.57
N ASN A 123 5.38 27.64 -17.90
CA ASN A 123 5.37 27.05 -19.23
C ASN A 123 4.56 25.73 -19.33
N ASP A 124 3.93 25.29 -18.24
CA ASP A 124 3.17 24.04 -18.16
C ASP A 124 2.03 24.03 -19.20
N ALA A 125 1.76 22.86 -19.78
CA ALA A 125 0.64 22.61 -20.68
C ALA A 125 -0.63 22.18 -19.93
N VAL A 126 -0.47 21.55 -18.75
CA VAL A 126 -1.54 21.06 -17.89
C VAL A 126 -1.35 21.51 -16.45
N TYR A 127 -2.45 21.87 -15.77
CA TYR A 127 -2.45 22.27 -14.37
C TYR A 127 -3.54 21.53 -13.59
N LEU A 128 -3.25 21.24 -12.32
CA LEU A 128 -4.23 20.82 -11.33
C LEU A 128 -4.31 21.89 -10.24
N ILE A 129 -5.42 22.62 -10.19
CA ILE A 129 -5.56 23.82 -9.35
C ILE A 129 -6.67 23.61 -8.32
N ASN A 130 -6.39 23.90 -7.05
CA ASN A 130 -7.42 23.97 -6.02
C ASN A 130 -8.28 25.21 -6.23
N ILE A 131 -9.56 25.01 -6.51
CA ILE A 131 -10.52 26.09 -6.81
C ILE A 131 -11.58 26.25 -5.72
N THR A 132 -11.36 25.68 -4.54
CA THR A 132 -12.28 25.80 -3.40
C THR A 132 -12.02 27.11 -2.66
N PRO A 133 -12.95 28.09 -2.69
CA PRO A 133 -12.68 29.44 -2.18
C PRO A 133 -12.26 29.51 -0.71
N ASP A 134 -12.82 28.64 0.12
CA ASP A 134 -12.55 28.60 1.56
C ASP A 134 -11.35 27.71 1.93
N SER A 135 -10.67 27.13 0.93
CA SER A 135 -9.49 26.29 1.18
C SER A 135 -8.28 27.15 1.51
N PRO A 136 -7.42 26.73 2.47
CA PRO A 136 -6.15 27.43 2.75
C PRO A 136 -5.19 27.43 1.54
N GLN A 137 -5.45 26.58 0.54
CA GLN A 137 -4.67 26.45 -0.68
C GLN A 137 -5.46 26.90 -1.91
N PHE A 138 -6.44 27.78 -1.76
CA PHE A 138 -7.19 28.33 -2.89
C PHE A 138 -6.26 28.99 -3.91
N CYS A 139 -6.43 28.64 -5.19
CA CYS A 139 -5.55 29.01 -6.31
C CYS A 139 -4.10 28.53 -6.18
N GLU A 140 -3.79 27.56 -5.32
CA GLU A 140 -2.54 26.81 -5.38
C GLU A 140 -2.67 25.66 -6.39
N ARG A 141 -1.56 25.36 -7.08
CA ARG A 141 -1.47 24.20 -7.95
C ARG A 141 -0.87 23.01 -7.20
N THR A 142 -1.17 21.81 -7.68
CA THR A 142 -0.48 20.58 -7.28
C THR A 142 0.46 20.14 -8.42
N PRO A 143 1.74 19.86 -8.14
CA PRO A 143 2.66 19.32 -9.14
C PRO A 143 2.20 17.93 -9.60
N LEU A 144 2.25 17.70 -10.90
CA LEU A 144 1.89 16.44 -11.55
C LEU A 144 3.14 15.77 -12.11
N ASP A 145 3.33 14.48 -11.84
CA ASP A 145 4.32 13.69 -12.55
C ASP A 145 3.77 13.34 -13.94
N MET A 146 4.51 13.78 -14.95
CA MET A 146 4.28 13.49 -16.36
C MET A 146 5.54 12.88 -16.98
N GLY A 147 6.08 11.85 -16.33
CA GLY A 147 7.31 11.16 -16.73
C GLY A 147 8.57 11.76 -16.12
N GLU A 148 8.45 12.47 -14.99
CA GLU A 148 9.61 13.04 -14.28
C GLU A 148 10.45 11.95 -13.61
N GLY A 149 9.83 10.83 -13.23
CA GLY A 149 10.51 9.67 -12.64
C GLY A 149 10.20 9.45 -11.16
N ASN A 150 9.15 10.06 -10.60
CA ASN A 150 8.71 9.80 -9.23
C ASN A 150 7.95 8.47 -9.10
N PHE A 151 7.37 8.00 -10.20
CA PHE A 151 6.59 6.76 -10.29
C PHE A 151 7.17 5.83 -11.38
N PRO A 152 8.42 5.36 -11.23
CA PRO A 152 9.00 4.41 -12.17
C PRO A 152 8.24 3.09 -12.07
N ILE A 153 8.20 2.33 -13.18
CA ILE A 153 7.41 1.07 -13.31
C ILE A 153 8.26 -0.16 -13.59
N VAL A 154 9.58 0.02 -13.77
CA VAL A 154 10.50 -1.07 -14.12
C VAL A 154 10.54 -2.11 -12.99
N LEU A 155 10.48 -3.39 -13.37
CA LEU A 155 10.57 -4.53 -12.47
C LEU A 155 12.02 -4.92 -12.23
N GLU A 156 12.37 -5.23 -10.98
CA GLU A 156 13.62 -5.93 -10.66
C GLU A 156 13.58 -7.38 -11.19
N ARG A 157 12.42 -8.05 -11.01
CA ARG A 157 12.20 -9.44 -11.41
C ARG A 157 11.05 -9.52 -12.43
N PRO A 158 11.35 -9.68 -13.73
CA PRO A 158 10.35 -9.69 -14.79
C PRO A 158 9.55 -11.00 -14.87
N ASP A 159 10.12 -12.09 -14.35
CA ASP A 159 9.53 -13.43 -14.42
C ASP A 159 8.38 -13.57 -13.42
N TYR A 160 7.16 -13.74 -13.95
CA TYR A 160 5.93 -13.94 -13.20
C TYR A 160 5.44 -15.40 -13.34
N PHE A 161 4.16 -15.65 -13.09
CA PHE A 161 3.54 -16.97 -13.00
C PHE A 161 3.69 -17.81 -14.28
N ASP A 162 3.26 -19.08 -14.23
CA ASP A 162 3.42 -20.04 -15.32
C ASP A 162 2.98 -19.48 -16.68
N ASN A 163 3.84 -19.65 -17.69
CA ASN A 163 3.62 -19.24 -19.08
C ASN A 163 3.34 -17.73 -19.27
N ASP A 164 3.73 -16.88 -18.31
CA ASP A 164 3.60 -15.44 -18.46
C ASP A 164 4.53 -14.88 -19.56
N ARG A 165 4.09 -13.79 -20.19
CA ARG A 165 4.87 -13.10 -21.22
C ARG A 165 6.07 -12.42 -20.57
N ASN A 166 7.27 -12.61 -21.13
CA ASN A 166 8.45 -11.84 -20.70
C ASN A 166 8.22 -10.35 -20.99
N GLY A 167 8.33 -9.51 -19.97
CA GLY A 167 8.31 -8.05 -20.08
C GLY A 167 8.96 -7.39 -18.88
N ASP A 168 9.54 -6.21 -19.08
CA ASP A 168 10.29 -5.49 -18.04
C ASP A 168 9.40 -4.66 -17.10
N GLN A 169 8.09 -4.64 -17.36
CA GLN A 169 7.08 -4.00 -16.52
C GLN A 169 5.70 -4.69 -16.69
N LEU A 170 4.75 -4.35 -15.81
CA LEU A 170 3.40 -4.94 -15.81
C LEU A 170 2.36 -4.14 -16.62
N LEU A 171 2.61 -2.85 -16.85
CA LEU A 171 1.57 -1.88 -17.16
C LEU A 171 1.39 -1.56 -18.64
N PHE A 172 2.42 -1.54 -19.47
CA PHE A 172 2.34 -1.08 -20.86
C PHE A 172 2.88 -2.14 -21.83
N ASP A 173 2.51 -2.15 -23.10
CA ASP A 173 3.14 -3.09 -24.03
C ASP A 173 4.60 -2.65 -24.35
N ASP A 174 5.48 -3.63 -24.50
CA ASP A 174 6.91 -3.46 -24.78
C ASP A 174 7.37 -4.17 -26.07
N ARG A 175 6.45 -4.70 -26.89
CA ARG A 175 6.74 -5.37 -28.16
C ARG A 175 6.04 -4.72 -29.33
N ASP A 176 6.60 -4.96 -30.51
CA ASP A 176 6.02 -4.55 -31.79
C ASP A 176 5.48 -5.80 -32.48
N GLU A 177 4.17 -5.82 -32.72
CA GLU A 177 3.47 -6.96 -33.31
C GLU A 177 3.35 -6.88 -34.83
N ASP A 178 3.65 -5.70 -35.42
CA ASP A 178 3.57 -5.44 -36.86
C ASP A 178 4.78 -6.03 -37.59
N ALA A 179 4.85 -7.36 -37.60
CA ALA A 179 5.98 -8.13 -38.09
C ALA A 179 6.31 -7.80 -39.55
N ASN A 180 5.28 -7.48 -40.35
CA ASN A 180 5.43 -7.16 -41.76
C ASN A 180 5.45 -5.64 -42.08
N ARG A 181 5.27 -4.77 -41.08
CA ARG A 181 5.33 -3.31 -41.17
C ARG A 181 4.31 -2.68 -42.11
N ASN A 182 3.13 -3.28 -42.22
CA ASN A 182 2.04 -2.75 -43.03
C ASN A 182 1.06 -1.88 -42.23
N GLY A 183 1.22 -1.82 -40.91
CA GLY A 183 0.41 -1.02 -40.00
C GLY A 183 -1.02 -1.56 -39.81
N LYS A 184 -1.24 -2.85 -40.01
CA LYS A 184 -2.51 -3.54 -39.79
C LYS A 184 -2.27 -4.78 -38.95
N LEU A 185 -3.24 -5.11 -38.09
CA LEU A 185 -3.24 -6.37 -37.37
C LEU A 185 -3.56 -7.51 -38.34
N ASP A 186 -2.54 -8.20 -38.84
CA ASP A 186 -2.74 -9.39 -39.65
C ASP A 186 -2.99 -10.62 -38.78
N LEU A 187 -3.60 -11.63 -39.38
CA LEU A 187 -3.98 -12.85 -38.66
C LEU A 187 -2.73 -13.56 -38.11
N GLY A 188 -2.67 -13.68 -36.78
CA GLY A 188 -1.56 -14.29 -36.06
C GLY A 188 -0.44 -13.34 -35.63
N GLU A 189 -0.57 -12.03 -35.87
CA GLU A 189 0.33 -11.00 -35.33
C GLU A 189 0.00 -10.64 -33.88
N ASP A 190 -1.27 -10.70 -33.48
CA ASP A 190 -1.76 -10.53 -32.10
C ASP A 190 -1.13 -11.59 -31.17
N LEU A 191 -0.14 -11.20 -30.34
CA LEU A 191 0.64 -12.11 -29.51
C LEU A 191 0.01 -12.31 -28.12
N ASP A 192 -0.67 -11.30 -27.58
CA ASP A 192 -1.35 -11.39 -26.28
C ASP A 192 -2.88 -11.50 -26.35
N MET A 193 -3.43 -11.50 -27.56
CA MET A 193 -4.83 -11.79 -27.86
C MET A 193 -5.76 -10.79 -27.18
N ASP A 194 -5.46 -9.50 -27.36
CA ASP A 194 -6.32 -8.40 -26.92
C ASP A 194 -7.12 -7.76 -28.09
N GLY A 195 -6.74 -8.08 -29.34
CA GLY A 195 -7.35 -7.61 -30.57
C GLY A 195 -6.81 -6.29 -31.10
N VAL A 196 -5.68 -5.80 -30.58
CA VAL A 196 -5.00 -4.56 -30.97
C VAL A 196 -3.68 -4.88 -31.68
N LEU A 197 -3.18 -3.97 -32.53
CA LEU A 197 -1.83 -4.07 -33.09
C LEU A 197 -0.86 -3.32 -32.18
N ASP A 198 -0.15 -4.05 -31.34
CA ASP A 198 0.70 -3.41 -30.34
C ASP A 198 1.98 -2.80 -30.90
N LYS A 199 2.36 -1.71 -30.23
CA LYS A 199 3.65 -1.04 -30.39
C LYS A 199 4.26 -0.80 -29.01
N PRO A 200 5.59 -0.88 -28.86
CA PRO A 200 6.23 -0.59 -27.59
C PRO A 200 5.85 0.83 -27.12
N ASN A 201 5.37 0.95 -25.89
CA ASN A 201 4.95 2.23 -25.33
C ASN A 201 6.17 3.04 -24.87
N VAL A 202 6.94 3.54 -25.84
CA VAL A 202 8.16 4.33 -25.63
C VAL A 202 8.05 5.70 -26.32
N LEU A 203 8.85 6.66 -25.83
CA LEU A 203 8.88 8.01 -26.42
C LEU A 203 9.47 7.98 -27.84
N THR A 204 10.66 7.38 -27.99
CA THR A 204 11.34 7.26 -29.29
C THR A 204 11.27 5.81 -29.77
N PRO A 205 10.81 5.53 -31.00
CA PRO A 205 10.85 4.18 -31.55
C PRO A 205 12.26 3.57 -31.47
N GLY A 206 12.36 2.35 -30.93
CA GLY A 206 13.64 1.66 -30.71
C GLY A 206 14.33 1.96 -29.37
N ASP A 207 13.77 2.84 -28.53
CA ASP A 207 14.19 2.92 -27.12
C ASP A 207 14.02 1.56 -26.44
N GLY A 208 14.93 1.24 -25.51
CA GLY A 208 14.90 -0.01 -24.76
C GLY A 208 13.72 -0.08 -23.77
N PRO A 209 13.38 -1.28 -23.30
CA PRO A 209 12.18 -1.54 -22.50
C PRO A 209 12.17 -0.83 -21.13
N PHE A 210 13.34 -0.42 -20.61
CA PHE A 210 13.45 0.37 -19.38
C PHE A 210 13.06 1.85 -19.52
N LYS A 211 12.77 2.33 -20.74
CA LYS A 211 12.35 3.71 -21.00
C LYS A 211 10.86 3.82 -21.33
N ALA A 212 10.04 3.01 -20.66
CA ALA A 212 8.59 3.03 -20.85
C ALA A 212 8.00 4.42 -20.61
N LEU A 213 7.08 4.81 -21.47
CA LEU A 213 6.37 6.09 -21.48
C LEU A 213 5.26 6.07 -20.42
N THR A 214 5.57 6.44 -19.18
CA THR A 214 4.64 6.30 -18.05
C THR A 214 3.50 7.32 -18.02
N PHE A 215 3.63 8.43 -18.75
CA PHE A 215 2.69 9.55 -18.74
C PHE A 215 1.75 9.60 -19.95
N TYR A 216 1.92 8.69 -20.90
CA TYR A 216 1.08 8.62 -22.09
C TYR A 216 0.97 7.18 -22.57
N GLU A 217 -0.25 6.73 -22.79
CA GLU A 217 -0.56 5.43 -23.36
C GLU A 217 -0.90 5.60 -24.83
N ARG A 218 -0.04 5.07 -25.71
CA ARG A 218 -0.19 5.20 -27.16
C ARG A 218 -1.41 4.46 -27.70
N GLU A 219 -1.72 3.32 -27.10
CA GLU A 219 -2.80 2.42 -27.51
C GLU A 219 -4.16 3.15 -27.58
N THR A 220 -4.55 3.87 -26.52
CA THR A 220 -5.82 4.63 -26.49
C THR A 220 -5.65 6.15 -26.59
N ASN A 221 -4.43 6.63 -26.90
CA ASN A 221 -4.07 8.05 -26.88
C ASN A 221 -4.43 8.76 -25.56
N THR A 222 -4.06 8.13 -24.44
CA THR A 222 -4.43 8.61 -23.10
C THR A 222 -3.25 9.25 -22.40
N LEU A 223 -3.38 10.53 -22.05
CA LEU A 223 -2.48 11.21 -21.14
C LEU A 223 -2.78 10.77 -19.71
N ILE A 224 -1.72 10.41 -18.96
CA ILE A 224 -1.77 9.94 -17.57
C ILE A 224 -0.91 10.87 -16.73
N MET A 225 -1.49 11.44 -15.68
CA MET A 225 -0.84 12.44 -14.82
C MET A 225 -1.08 12.06 -13.37
N LYS A 226 -0.04 11.94 -12.55
CA LYS A 226 -0.20 11.58 -11.13
C LYS A 226 0.20 12.74 -10.21
N PRO A 227 -0.64 13.14 -9.24
CA PRO A 227 -0.22 14.08 -8.22
C PRO A 227 1.05 13.59 -7.51
N VAL A 228 2.09 14.43 -7.45
CA VAL A 228 3.35 14.08 -6.73
C VAL A 228 3.13 14.11 -5.21
N MET A 229 2.08 14.81 -4.78
CA MET A 229 1.66 15.03 -3.41
C MET A 229 0.17 14.73 -3.26
N PRO A 230 -0.31 14.22 -2.10
CA PRO A 230 -1.73 14.00 -1.87
C PRO A 230 -2.49 15.33 -1.88
N LEU A 231 -3.65 15.34 -2.52
CA LEU A 231 -4.58 16.44 -2.53
C LEU A 231 -5.30 16.59 -1.18
N ASN A 232 -5.82 17.78 -0.87
CA ASN A 232 -6.68 17.97 0.30
C ASN A 232 -7.98 17.18 0.10
N GLU A 233 -8.48 16.56 1.15
CA GLU A 233 -9.80 15.92 1.16
C GLU A 233 -10.93 16.97 1.00
N ARG A 234 -12.11 16.52 0.58
CA ARG A 234 -13.33 17.36 0.43
C ARG A 234 -13.12 18.67 -0.32
N THR A 235 -12.22 18.68 -1.30
CA THR A 235 -11.77 19.88 -2.00
C THR A 235 -12.04 19.72 -3.49
N VAL A 236 -12.56 20.78 -4.10
CA VAL A 236 -12.78 20.87 -5.54
C VAL A 236 -11.50 21.34 -6.23
N TYR A 237 -11.05 20.55 -7.20
CA TYR A 237 -9.93 20.88 -8.08
C TYR A 237 -10.41 21.06 -9.53
N ALA A 238 -9.77 22.00 -10.24
CA ALA A 238 -9.86 22.11 -11.69
C ALA A 238 -8.65 21.42 -12.33
N VAL A 239 -8.89 20.53 -13.29
CA VAL A 239 -7.88 20.14 -14.26
C VAL A 239 -7.97 21.10 -15.45
N VAL A 240 -6.86 21.70 -15.82
CA VAL A 240 -6.78 22.70 -16.87
C VAL A 240 -5.84 22.22 -17.97
N LEU A 241 -6.39 21.97 -19.16
CA LEU A 241 -5.62 21.79 -20.38
C LEU A 241 -5.52 23.15 -21.08
N THR A 242 -4.30 23.62 -21.28
CA THR A 242 -4.06 24.88 -21.99
C THR A 242 -3.94 24.67 -23.51
N THR A 243 -3.98 25.75 -24.26
CA THR A 243 -3.69 25.77 -25.71
C THR A 243 -2.25 25.38 -26.04
N ARG A 244 -1.37 25.24 -25.05
CA ARG A 244 0.00 24.74 -25.19
C ARG A 244 0.08 23.22 -25.33
N LEU A 245 -0.97 22.51 -24.91
CA LEU A 245 -1.13 21.09 -25.20
C LEU A 245 -1.55 20.94 -26.66
N VAL A 246 -0.71 20.29 -27.47
CA VAL A 246 -0.88 20.24 -28.93
C VAL A 246 -0.80 18.82 -29.46
N ASP A 247 -1.42 18.59 -30.62
CA ASP A 247 -1.24 17.37 -31.41
C ASP A 247 0.11 17.35 -32.15
N GLU A 248 0.40 16.23 -32.83
CA GLU A 248 1.66 16.05 -33.58
C GLU A 248 1.87 17.09 -34.70
N GLU A 249 0.82 17.77 -35.17
CA GLU A 249 0.91 18.89 -36.11
C GLU A 249 1.05 20.26 -35.44
N GLY A 250 1.19 20.31 -34.12
CA GLY A 250 1.35 21.54 -33.35
C GLY A 250 0.06 22.34 -33.15
N ARG A 251 -1.11 21.73 -33.37
CA ARG A 251 -2.42 22.37 -33.19
C ARG A 251 -2.91 22.16 -31.75
N PRO A 252 -3.42 23.20 -31.07
CA PRO A 252 -3.98 23.06 -29.72
C PRO A 252 -5.07 22.00 -29.64
N VAL A 253 -5.09 21.22 -28.55
CA VAL A 253 -6.19 20.30 -28.26
C VAL A 253 -7.53 21.04 -28.16
N ARG A 254 -8.66 20.33 -28.32
CA ARG A 254 -9.99 20.94 -28.32
C ARG A 254 -10.96 20.26 -27.37
N SER A 255 -11.81 21.07 -26.77
CA SER A 255 -13.00 20.61 -26.05
C SER A 255 -13.96 19.84 -26.98
N PRO A 256 -14.63 18.78 -26.50
CA PRO A 256 -15.67 18.08 -27.25
C PRO A 256 -17.01 18.81 -27.22
N PHE A 257 -17.11 19.93 -26.50
CA PHE A 257 -18.32 20.74 -26.33
C PHE A 257 -18.22 22.10 -27.01
N ALA A 258 -19.35 22.81 -27.09
CA ALA A 258 -19.41 24.20 -27.56
C ALA A 258 -18.63 25.19 -26.68
N TYR A 259 -18.32 24.80 -25.45
CA TYR A 259 -17.52 25.56 -24.49
C TYR A 259 -16.32 24.75 -24.03
N VAL A 260 -15.32 25.39 -23.43
CA VAL A 260 -14.10 24.73 -22.91
C VAL A 260 -14.37 23.77 -21.72
N ASN A 261 -15.62 23.61 -21.30
CA ASN A 261 -16.04 22.71 -20.23
C ASN A 261 -17.46 22.18 -20.51
N HIS A 262 -17.83 21.06 -19.88
CA HIS A 262 -19.24 20.63 -19.86
C HIS A 262 -20.06 21.62 -19.03
N THR A 263 -21.22 22.05 -19.53
CA THR A 263 -22.00 23.17 -18.96
C THR A 263 -22.57 22.88 -17.56
N SER A 264 -22.70 21.59 -17.19
CA SER A 264 -23.08 21.20 -15.82
C SER A 264 -22.03 21.52 -14.77
N GLN A 265 -20.76 21.71 -15.17
CA GLN A 265 -19.64 21.99 -14.27
C GLN A 265 -19.25 23.48 -14.21
N THR A 266 -19.84 24.34 -15.06
CA THR A 266 -19.45 25.75 -15.16
C THR A 266 -19.47 26.45 -13.80
N ASN A 267 -20.51 26.22 -12.98
CA ASN A 267 -20.62 26.88 -11.67
C ASN A 267 -19.47 26.50 -10.72
N ALA A 268 -19.03 25.23 -10.72
CA ALA A 268 -17.92 24.79 -9.90
C ALA A 268 -16.58 25.36 -10.40
N LEU A 269 -16.47 25.58 -11.71
CA LEU A 269 -15.24 26.06 -12.36
C LEU A 269 -15.09 27.60 -12.39
N LYS A 270 -16.14 28.38 -12.08
CA LYS A 270 -16.09 29.85 -12.03
C LYS A 270 -14.90 30.45 -11.27
N PRO A 271 -14.48 29.92 -10.11
CA PRO A 271 -13.33 30.47 -9.38
C PRO A 271 -12.02 30.43 -10.18
N LEU A 272 -11.93 29.61 -11.24
CA LEU A 272 -10.76 29.52 -12.10
C LEU A 272 -10.41 30.87 -12.77
N GLU A 273 -11.40 31.72 -13.06
CA GLU A 273 -11.18 33.07 -13.60
C GLU A 273 -10.26 33.93 -12.72
N GLN A 274 -10.35 33.73 -11.40
CA GLN A 274 -9.50 34.39 -10.41
C GLN A 274 -8.13 33.70 -10.26
N CYS A 275 -8.07 32.38 -10.44
CA CYS A 275 -6.85 31.61 -10.17
C CYS A 275 -5.84 31.63 -11.33
N LEU A 276 -6.29 31.63 -12.58
CA LEU A 276 -5.42 31.57 -13.76
C LEU A 276 -4.35 32.68 -13.84
N PRO A 277 -4.65 33.96 -13.52
CA PRO A 277 -3.67 35.03 -13.59
C PRO A 277 -2.39 34.78 -12.76
N LYS A 278 -2.48 34.00 -11.68
CA LYS A 278 -1.31 33.62 -10.85
C LYS A 278 -0.25 32.83 -11.63
N PHE A 279 -0.66 32.15 -12.68
CA PHE A 279 0.20 31.35 -13.56
C PHE A 279 0.47 32.04 -14.90
N GLY A 280 0.11 33.33 -15.03
CA GLY A 280 0.23 34.07 -16.28
C GLY A 280 -0.74 33.61 -17.36
N LEU A 281 -1.88 33.02 -16.96
CA LEU A 281 -2.91 32.51 -17.87
C LEU A 281 -4.21 33.34 -17.75
N GLY A 282 -5.00 33.35 -18.82
CA GLY A 282 -6.39 33.77 -18.84
C GLY A 282 -7.32 32.69 -19.41
N LEU A 283 -8.62 32.98 -19.47
CA LEU A 283 -9.58 32.05 -20.08
C LEU A 283 -9.28 31.75 -21.55
N ASP A 284 -8.64 32.69 -22.26
CA ASP A 284 -8.28 32.51 -23.67
C ASP A 284 -7.19 31.44 -23.87
N ASP A 285 -6.37 31.20 -22.85
CA ASP A 285 -5.34 30.15 -22.84
C ASP A 285 -5.91 28.75 -22.57
N LEU A 286 -7.19 28.63 -22.23
CA LEU A 286 -7.85 27.35 -21.97
C LEU A 286 -8.26 26.65 -23.27
N ALA A 287 -7.88 25.37 -23.38
CA ALA A 287 -8.35 24.46 -24.40
C ALA A 287 -9.51 23.59 -23.90
N PHE A 288 -9.38 23.04 -22.69
CA PHE A 288 -10.43 22.27 -22.02
C PHE A 288 -10.20 22.24 -20.50
N THR A 289 -11.27 22.20 -19.71
CA THR A 289 -11.20 22.09 -18.25
C THR A 289 -12.40 21.36 -17.66
N TRP A 290 -12.18 20.64 -16.57
CA TRP A 290 -13.23 19.98 -15.78
C TRP A 290 -12.88 20.02 -14.29
N SER A 291 -13.90 19.82 -13.45
CA SER A 291 -13.72 19.75 -12.01
C SER A 291 -13.78 18.30 -11.50
N TYR A 292 -13.10 18.02 -10.40
CA TYR A 292 -13.42 16.89 -9.55
C TYR A 292 -13.29 17.25 -8.08
N THR A 293 -14.11 16.62 -7.24
CA THR A 293 -14.10 16.79 -5.79
C THR A 293 -13.49 15.56 -5.11
N THR A 294 -12.48 15.76 -4.27
CA THR A 294 -11.85 14.68 -3.50
C THR A 294 -12.77 14.17 -2.38
N GLN A 295 -12.71 12.88 -2.09
CA GLN A 295 -13.48 12.22 -1.02
C GLN A 295 -13.04 12.68 0.38
N SER A 296 -13.82 12.33 1.41
CA SER A 296 -13.35 12.42 2.79
C SER A 296 -12.40 11.28 3.13
N VAL A 297 -11.37 11.58 3.93
CA VAL A 297 -10.29 10.67 4.31
C VAL A 297 -10.20 10.52 5.83
N THR A 298 -10.32 11.62 6.58
CA THR A 298 -10.03 11.61 8.03
C THR A 298 -11.25 11.38 8.92
N ASP A 299 -12.47 11.52 8.40
CA ASP A 299 -13.72 11.51 9.19
C ASP A 299 -13.88 10.31 10.11
N ASP A 300 -13.65 9.10 9.58
CA ASP A 300 -13.83 7.87 10.36
C ASP A 300 -12.90 7.89 11.57
N TYR A 301 -11.64 8.30 11.39
CA TYR A 301 -10.65 8.39 12.46
C TYR A 301 -11.01 9.44 13.50
N VAL A 302 -11.41 10.64 13.05
CA VAL A 302 -11.79 11.73 13.97
C VAL A 302 -12.98 11.30 14.81
N THR A 303 -14.05 10.82 14.18
CA THR A 303 -15.27 10.45 14.91
C THR A 303 -15.06 9.24 15.82
N ILE A 304 -14.32 8.22 15.39
CA ILE A 304 -14.06 7.03 16.22
C ILE A 304 -13.16 7.38 17.40
N ARG A 305 -12.04 8.10 17.16
CA ARG A 305 -11.13 8.50 18.25
C ARG A 305 -11.85 9.39 19.24
N ASP A 306 -12.56 10.42 18.78
CA ASP A 306 -13.36 11.27 19.67
C ASP A 306 -14.39 10.46 20.46
N GLY A 307 -15.05 9.49 19.81
CA GLY A 307 -15.97 8.56 20.46
C GLY A 307 -15.32 7.74 21.57
N LEU A 308 -14.09 7.24 21.35
CA LEU A 308 -13.30 6.57 22.39
C LEU A 308 -12.99 7.51 23.56
N TYR A 309 -12.80 8.81 23.32
CA TYR A 309 -12.64 9.81 24.38
C TYR A 309 -13.98 10.36 24.95
N GLY A 310 -15.13 9.80 24.54
CA GLY A 310 -16.45 10.17 25.05
C GLY A 310 -17.04 11.43 24.41
N ILE A 311 -16.52 11.83 23.25
CA ILE A 311 -16.88 13.05 22.53
C ILE A 311 -17.65 12.69 21.25
N GLY A 312 -18.57 13.56 20.85
CA GLY A 312 -19.25 13.45 19.56
C GLY A 312 -20.28 12.31 19.49
N PRO A 313 -20.74 11.97 18.27
CA PRO A 313 -21.87 11.06 18.07
C PRO A 313 -21.57 9.59 18.43
N MET A 314 -20.29 9.22 18.58
CA MET A 314 -19.85 7.88 19.00
C MET A 314 -19.37 7.82 20.45
N SER A 315 -19.74 8.77 21.31
CA SER A 315 -19.30 8.82 22.72
C SER A 315 -19.57 7.55 23.54
N ARG A 316 -20.51 6.69 23.11
CA ARG A 316 -20.75 5.36 23.68
C ARG A 316 -19.50 4.46 23.68
N LEU A 317 -18.61 4.63 22.71
CA LEU A 317 -17.39 3.81 22.57
C LEU A 317 -16.48 3.93 23.79
N ALA A 318 -16.46 5.09 24.47
CA ALA A 318 -15.68 5.27 25.68
C ALA A 318 -16.08 4.31 26.82
N ILE A 319 -17.37 3.94 26.88
CA ILE A 319 -17.94 3.04 27.89
C ILE A 319 -17.84 1.59 27.42
N GLU A 320 -18.14 1.32 26.15
CA GLU A 320 -18.10 -0.03 25.58
C GLU A 320 -16.66 -0.57 25.48
N PHE A 321 -15.69 0.30 25.19
CA PHE A 321 -14.28 -0.02 25.01
C PHE A 321 -13.41 0.90 25.88
N PRO A 322 -13.42 0.71 27.21
CA PRO A 322 -12.64 1.55 28.11
C PRO A 322 -11.14 1.40 27.83
N GLY A 323 -10.39 2.50 27.91
CA GLY A 323 -8.93 2.52 27.72
C GLY A 323 -8.18 1.95 28.92
N VAL A 324 -8.40 0.67 29.22
CA VAL A 324 -7.83 -0.02 30.39
C VAL A 324 -7.32 -1.41 30.01
N ILE A 325 -6.37 -1.93 30.78
CA ILE A 325 -5.96 -3.33 30.68
C ILE A 325 -7.13 -4.23 31.14
N SER A 326 -7.56 -5.14 30.28
CA SER A 326 -8.57 -6.16 30.61
C SER A 326 -7.95 -7.34 31.35
N LYS A 327 -6.70 -7.71 31.01
CA LYS A 327 -6.01 -8.83 31.65
C LYS A 327 -4.49 -8.69 31.64
N ILE A 328 -3.81 -9.08 32.71
CA ILE A 328 -2.35 -9.35 32.71
C ILE A 328 -2.19 -10.87 32.75
N LEU A 329 -1.43 -11.44 31.81
CA LEU A 329 -1.28 -12.89 31.67
C LEU A 329 -0.20 -13.43 32.62
N PRO A 330 -0.38 -14.64 33.19
CA PRO A 330 0.67 -15.27 33.98
C PRO A 330 1.76 -15.75 33.02
N LEU A 331 3.02 -15.56 33.39
CA LEU A 331 4.17 -15.94 32.57
C LEU A 331 5.01 -17.06 33.20
N LYS A 332 4.93 -17.24 34.53
CA LYS A 332 5.61 -18.32 35.26
C LYS A 332 4.64 -19.45 35.62
N ASP A 333 5.11 -20.69 35.61
CA ASP A 333 4.31 -21.91 35.85
C ASP A 333 3.94 -22.13 37.32
N GLN A 334 4.82 -21.71 38.26
CA GLN A 334 4.62 -21.91 39.69
C GLN A 334 4.28 -20.60 40.42
N MET A 335 3.31 -20.68 41.34
CA MET A 335 3.02 -19.64 42.33
C MET A 335 3.76 -19.96 43.64
N GLY A 336 4.93 -19.36 43.84
CA GLY A 336 5.48 -19.22 45.20
C GLY A 336 4.80 -18.06 45.91
N SER A 337 4.62 -18.17 47.23
CA SER A 337 4.10 -17.08 48.06
C SER A 337 4.98 -15.83 47.90
N GLY A 338 4.38 -14.68 47.54
CA GLY A 338 5.10 -13.41 47.40
C GLY A 338 5.91 -13.24 46.10
N MET A 339 5.81 -14.15 45.13
CA MET A 339 6.45 -13.99 43.82
C MET A 339 5.47 -13.40 42.78
N ASN A 340 5.91 -12.35 42.08
CA ASN A 340 5.20 -11.82 40.92
C ASN A 340 5.33 -12.78 39.73
N VAL A 341 4.26 -13.54 39.45
CA VAL A 341 4.18 -14.51 38.34
C VAL A 341 3.78 -13.89 37.00
N ARG A 342 3.51 -12.58 36.97
CA ARG A 342 3.06 -11.83 35.80
C ARG A 342 4.21 -11.22 35.00
N ILE A 343 5.40 -11.19 35.59
CA ILE A 343 6.63 -10.74 34.94
C ILE A 343 7.66 -11.88 34.88
N VAL A 344 8.50 -11.86 33.84
CA VAL A 344 9.69 -12.72 33.73
C VAL A 344 10.91 -11.84 33.66
N LYS A 345 11.90 -12.05 34.54
CA LYS A 345 13.13 -11.26 34.53
C LYS A 345 13.88 -11.51 33.22
N GLY A 346 14.49 -10.46 32.65
CA GLY A 346 15.16 -10.52 31.36
C GLY A 346 16.29 -11.55 31.34
N ASP A 347 17.02 -11.71 32.44
CA ASP A 347 18.08 -12.71 32.56
C ASP A 347 17.54 -14.16 32.59
N ASP A 348 16.37 -14.40 33.21
CA ASP A 348 15.68 -15.69 33.19
C ASP A 348 15.22 -16.04 31.77
N PHE A 349 14.57 -15.08 31.09
CA PHE A 349 14.10 -15.26 29.71
C PHE A 349 15.25 -15.46 28.74
N ARG A 350 16.31 -14.65 28.83
CA ARG A 350 17.51 -14.74 27.98
C ARG A 350 18.16 -16.12 28.06
N SER A 351 18.30 -16.66 29.27
CA SER A 351 18.82 -18.02 29.49
C SER A 351 17.94 -19.08 28.81
N ALA A 352 16.61 -18.92 28.90
CA ALA A 352 15.66 -19.84 28.27
C ALA A 352 15.65 -19.73 26.73
N ALA A 353 15.62 -18.51 26.20
CA ALA A 353 15.61 -18.22 24.77
C ALA A 353 16.91 -18.68 24.08
N LEU A 354 18.07 -18.48 24.73
CA LEU A 354 19.36 -18.95 24.21
C LEU A 354 19.44 -20.47 24.06
N ASP A 355 18.88 -21.22 25.02
CA ASP A 355 18.87 -22.68 24.95
C ASP A 355 17.92 -23.18 23.86
N LEU A 356 16.77 -22.52 23.67
CA LEU A 356 15.84 -22.81 22.58
C LEU A 356 16.47 -22.53 21.20
N LEU A 357 17.04 -21.34 21.01
CA LEU A 357 17.62 -20.94 19.73
C LEU A 357 18.80 -21.83 19.33
N LYS A 358 19.65 -22.23 20.28
CA LYS A 358 20.73 -23.21 20.00
C LYS A 358 20.19 -24.55 19.51
N GLN A 359 19.07 -25.02 20.04
CA GLN A 359 18.47 -26.29 19.60
C GLN A 359 17.84 -26.16 18.21
N LEU A 360 17.17 -25.04 17.93
CA LEU A 360 16.58 -24.77 16.62
C LEU A 360 17.64 -24.54 15.52
N GLU A 361 18.79 -23.93 15.84
CA GLU A 361 19.91 -23.69 14.90
C GLU A 361 20.92 -24.85 14.82
N GLY A 362 20.57 -26.06 15.28
CA GLY A 362 21.46 -27.22 15.14
C GLY A 362 22.74 -27.15 16.01
N GLY A 363 22.74 -26.36 17.07
CA GLY A 363 23.71 -26.40 18.17
C GLY A 363 24.62 -25.17 18.32
N THR A 364 24.69 -24.26 17.34
CA THR A 364 25.55 -23.06 17.38
C THR A 364 24.74 -21.83 16.99
N LEU A 365 24.89 -20.72 17.74
CA LEU A 365 24.22 -19.46 17.43
C LEU A 365 24.92 -18.71 16.31
N SER A 366 24.16 -18.11 15.40
CA SER A 366 24.73 -17.13 14.46
C SER A 366 25.26 -15.88 15.20
N PRO A 367 26.25 -15.14 14.62
CA PRO A 367 26.73 -13.88 15.19
C PRO A 367 25.61 -12.87 15.48
N THR A 368 24.64 -12.79 14.56
CA THR A 368 23.42 -11.98 14.66
C THR A 368 22.62 -12.31 15.93
N PHE A 369 22.33 -13.59 16.16
CA PHE A 369 21.57 -14.01 17.35
C PHE A 369 22.38 -13.84 18.64
N ALA A 370 23.70 -14.02 18.59
CA ALA A 370 24.56 -13.73 19.72
C ALA A 370 24.48 -12.25 20.10
N GLU A 371 24.52 -11.33 19.13
CA GLU A 371 24.41 -9.89 19.37
C GLU A 371 23.04 -9.49 19.95
N VAL A 372 21.95 -10.03 19.39
CA VAL A 372 20.59 -9.86 19.92
C VAL A 372 20.52 -10.34 21.37
N ALA A 373 21.04 -11.54 21.67
CA ALA A 373 21.02 -12.08 23.02
C ALA A 373 21.89 -11.28 24.00
N GLU A 374 23.02 -10.73 23.56
CA GLU A 374 23.85 -9.85 24.40
C GLU A 374 23.09 -8.57 24.77
N HIS A 375 22.33 -8.01 23.84
CA HIS A 375 21.49 -6.83 24.11
C HIS A 375 20.30 -7.11 25.04
N HIS A 376 19.85 -8.36 25.19
CA HIS A 376 18.84 -8.70 26.20
C HIS A 376 19.32 -8.44 27.64
N LYS A 377 20.63 -8.30 27.88
CA LYS A 377 21.16 -7.93 29.21
C LYS A 377 20.63 -6.58 29.71
N PHE A 378 20.16 -5.71 28.81
CA PHE A 378 19.56 -4.42 29.16
C PHE A 378 18.08 -4.52 29.53
N ILE A 379 17.43 -5.67 29.36
CA ILE A 379 16.03 -5.90 29.71
C ILE A 379 15.93 -6.32 31.18
N ASP A 380 15.13 -5.61 31.97
CA ASP A 380 14.82 -5.95 33.36
C ASP A 380 13.79 -7.07 33.43
N TYR A 381 12.67 -6.91 32.73
CA TYR A 381 11.63 -7.93 32.67
C TYR A 381 10.74 -7.84 31.42
N HIS A 382 10.00 -8.92 31.18
CA HIS A 382 8.96 -9.03 30.17
C HIS A 382 7.58 -9.10 30.83
N ILE A 383 6.58 -8.51 30.18
CA ILE A 383 5.16 -8.62 30.58
C ILE A 383 4.27 -8.80 29.34
N VAL A 384 3.18 -9.55 29.51
CA VAL A 384 2.13 -9.68 28.50
C VAL A 384 0.78 -9.29 29.08
N PHE A 385 0.11 -8.32 28.48
CA PHE A 385 -1.21 -7.86 28.88
C PHE A 385 -2.19 -7.82 27.71
N GLN A 386 -3.48 -7.71 28.03
CA GLN A 386 -4.57 -7.63 27.07
C GLN A 386 -5.43 -6.39 27.32
N PHE A 387 -6.03 -5.87 26.26
CA PHE A 387 -7.06 -4.84 26.31
C PHE A 387 -8.11 -5.10 25.22
N GLU A 388 -9.27 -4.45 25.33
CA GLU A 388 -10.35 -4.59 24.36
C GLU A 388 -10.35 -3.43 23.36
N ALA A 389 -10.38 -3.75 22.07
CA ALA A 389 -10.50 -2.80 20.97
C ALA A 389 -11.81 -2.99 20.19
N PRO A 390 -12.45 -1.91 19.71
CA PRO A 390 -13.60 -2.02 18.81
C PRO A 390 -13.18 -2.45 17.40
N GLN A 391 -13.92 -3.39 16.82
CA GLN A 391 -13.81 -3.77 15.41
C GLN A 391 -15.06 -3.34 14.63
N PHE A 392 -14.85 -2.72 13.46
CA PHE A 392 -15.91 -2.03 12.71
C PHE A 392 -16.40 -2.77 11.45
N PHE A 393 -15.87 -3.95 11.15
CA PHE A 393 -16.33 -4.79 10.04
C PHE A 393 -16.71 -6.20 10.52
N ARG A 394 -17.59 -6.84 9.75
CA ARG A 394 -18.06 -8.21 10.01
C ARG A 394 -17.17 -9.21 9.29
N ARG A 395 -16.82 -10.30 9.99
CA ARG A 395 -16.17 -11.48 9.37
C ARG A 395 -17.16 -12.56 8.95
N VAL A 396 -18.33 -12.58 9.59
CA VAL A 396 -19.39 -13.57 9.35
C VAL A 396 -20.73 -12.88 9.09
N ASP A 397 -21.62 -13.55 8.37
CA ASP A 397 -23.00 -13.14 8.17
C ASP A 397 -23.85 -13.32 9.45
N ALA A 398 -25.16 -13.10 9.35
CA ALA A 398 -26.08 -13.22 10.49
C ALA A 398 -26.25 -14.68 10.96
N GLU A 399 -25.98 -15.64 10.08
CA GLU A 399 -26.06 -17.08 10.31
C GLU A 399 -24.74 -17.68 10.83
N GLY A 400 -23.66 -16.88 10.86
CA GLY A 400 -22.34 -17.28 11.34
C GLY A 400 -21.43 -17.85 10.25
N ASN A 401 -21.80 -17.77 8.97
CA ASN A 401 -20.93 -18.21 7.87
C ASN A 401 -19.89 -17.13 7.54
N PRO A 402 -18.65 -17.50 7.20
CA PRO A 402 -17.64 -16.55 6.75
C PRO A 402 -18.10 -15.70 5.56
N LEU A 403 -17.92 -14.39 5.65
CA LEU A 403 -18.13 -13.47 4.54
C LEU A 403 -16.92 -13.50 3.60
N PRO A 404 -17.12 -13.42 2.27
CA PRO A 404 -16.01 -13.21 1.35
C PRO A 404 -15.32 -11.87 1.65
N LEU A 405 -14.01 -11.77 1.39
CA LEU A 405 -13.21 -10.60 1.77
C LEU A 405 -13.78 -9.28 1.21
N TYR A 406 -14.28 -9.28 -0.02
CA TYR A 406 -14.91 -8.09 -0.62
C TYR A 406 -16.22 -7.62 0.04
N LYS A 407 -16.74 -8.36 1.05
CA LYS A 407 -17.88 -7.95 1.90
C LYS A 407 -17.48 -7.66 3.35
N GLN A 408 -16.22 -7.87 3.74
CA GLN A 408 -15.71 -7.56 5.07
C GLN A 408 -15.36 -6.06 5.15
N LEU A 409 -16.38 -5.21 5.07
CA LEU A 409 -16.25 -3.76 4.96
C LEU A 409 -16.62 -3.04 6.28
N PHE A 410 -16.02 -1.87 6.53
CA PHE A 410 -16.40 -1.01 7.65
C PHE A 410 -17.86 -0.61 7.51
N ASP A 411 -18.62 -0.80 8.57
CA ASP A 411 -20.00 -0.36 8.69
C ASP A 411 -20.03 0.78 9.72
N VAL A 412 -19.69 1.97 9.23
CA VAL A 412 -19.53 3.20 10.03
C VAL A 412 -20.19 4.38 9.32
N ASN A 413 -21.02 5.11 10.06
CA ASN A 413 -21.54 6.42 9.65
C ASN A 413 -21.01 7.49 10.62
N ALA A 414 -19.96 8.20 10.19
CA ALA A 414 -19.30 9.23 11.00
C ALA A 414 -20.21 10.42 11.35
N GLN A 415 -21.29 10.67 10.60
CA GLN A 415 -22.20 11.78 10.87
C GLN A 415 -23.23 11.44 11.95
N THR A 416 -23.80 10.23 11.89
CA THR A 416 -24.86 9.81 12.83
C THR A 416 -24.33 9.09 14.07
N GLY A 417 -23.10 8.58 14.01
CA GLY A 417 -22.53 7.71 15.04
C GLY A 417 -23.01 6.26 14.97
N ALA A 418 -23.86 5.91 14.00
CA ALA A 418 -24.24 4.53 13.75
C ALA A 418 -23.02 3.74 13.27
N ALA A 419 -22.71 2.63 13.93
CA ALA A 419 -21.61 1.77 13.54
C ALA A 419 -21.84 0.34 14.03
N PHE A 420 -21.43 -0.64 13.23
CA PHE A 420 -21.19 -1.99 13.73
C PHE A 420 -19.98 -1.97 14.65
N THR A 421 -20.09 -2.64 15.80
CA THR A 421 -18.99 -2.78 16.75
C THR A 421 -19.00 -4.20 17.33
N ARG A 422 -17.85 -4.88 17.27
CA ARG A 422 -17.58 -6.10 18.07
C ARG A 422 -16.31 -5.90 18.88
N SER A 423 -16.20 -6.56 20.03
CA SER A 423 -14.97 -6.55 20.82
C SER A 423 -13.93 -7.47 20.22
N GLU A 424 -12.68 -7.02 20.24
CA GLU A 424 -11.50 -7.81 19.90
C GLU A 424 -10.49 -7.66 21.03
N THR A 425 -10.07 -8.79 21.60
CA THR A 425 -9.03 -8.81 22.63
C THR A 425 -7.66 -8.67 21.95
N MET A 426 -7.00 -7.56 22.20
CA MET A 426 -5.64 -7.30 21.77
C MET A 426 -4.66 -7.84 22.80
N THR A 427 -3.61 -8.55 22.36
CA THR A 427 -2.54 -9.05 23.24
C THR A 427 -1.26 -8.29 22.95
N VAL A 428 -0.61 -7.82 24.01
CA VAL A 428 0.53 -6.92 23.94
C VAL A 428 1.71 -7.53 24.68
N TRP A 429 2.86 -7.64 24.02
CA TRP A 429 4.12 -8.01 24.67
C TRP A 429 4.98 -6.76 24.88
N VAL A 430 5.45 -6.57 26.11
CA VAL A 430 6.38 -5.50 26.48
C VAL A 430 7.72 -6.06 26.96
N THR A 431 8.81 -5.45 26.50
CA THR A 431 10.16 -5.60 27.08
C THR A 431 10.54 -4.34 27.85
N MET A 432 10.94 -4.50 29.12
CA MET A 432 11.24 -3.37 30.01
C MET A 432 12.74 -3.13 30.19
N PRO A 433 13.25 -1.90 30.06
CA PRO A 433 14.65 -1.60 30.34
C PRO A 433 15.01 -1.67 31.83
N LYS A 434 16.26 -2.04 32.11
CA LYS A 434 16.89 -1.87 33.44
C LYS A 434 17.14 -0.40 33.79
N ALA A 435 17.44 0.43 32.79
CA ALA A 435 17.67 1.84 33.01
C ALA A 435 16.34 2.56 33.31
N ARG A 436 16.29 3.29 34.43
CA ARG A 436 15.13 4.07 34.89
C ARG A 436 15.46 5.56 34.96
N PRO A 437 14.47 6.47 34.85
CA PRO A 437 14.69 7.88 35.04
C PRO A 437 15.24 8.18 36.44
N ALA A 438 16.10 9.20 36.55
CA ALA A 438 16.62 9.63 37.85
C ALA A 438 15.47 10.16 38.73
N GLY A 439 15.29 9.58 39.91
CA GLY A 439 14.16 9.88 40.79
C GLY A 439 12.93 9.00 40.58
N GLY A 440 13.00 8.03 39.65
CA GLY A 440 11.92 7.10 39.38
C GLY A 440 10.90 7.61 38.34
N GLY A 441 9.82 6.86 38.14
CA GLY A 441 8.76 7.14 37.18
C GLY A 441 8.89 6.43 35.81
N PRO A 442 7.91 6.65 34.92
CA PRO A 442 7.75 5.82 33.73
C PRO A 442 8.82 6.09 32.66
N VAL A 443 9.26 5.01 32.01
CA VAL A 443 10.19 5.09 30.87
C VAL A 443 9.45 5.40 29.56
N PRO A 444 10.12 6.03 28.57
CA PRO A 444 9.56 6.17 27.23
C PRO A 444 9.25 4.81 26.59
N VAL A 445 8.26 4.78 25.70
CA VAL A 445 7.80 3.57 25.02
C VAL A 445 8.04 3.69 23.52
N VAL A 446 8.52 2.62 22.89
CA VAL A 446 8.50 2.44 21.44
C VAL A 446 7.49 1.35 21.09
N ILE A 447 6.42 1.72 20.40
CA ILE A 447 5.52 0.76 19.74
C ILE A 447 6.23 0.27 18.49
N LEU A 448 6.54 -1.03 18.45
CA LEU A 448 7.23 -1.67 17.35
C LEU A 448 6.20 -2.37 16.44
N GLY A 449 5.92 -1.76 15.29
CA GLY A 449 5.10 -2.36 14.25
C GLY A 449 5.87 -3.48 13.53
N HIS A 450 5.25 -4.66 13.42
CA HIS A 450 5.88 -5.83 12.82
C HIS A 450 5.79 -5.84 11.28
N GLY A 451 6.66 -6.60 10.64
CA GLY A 451 6.64 -6.83 9.19
C GLY A 451 5.42 -7.61 8.71
N TYR A 452 5.23 -7.71 7.39
CA TYR A 452 4.16 -8.54 6.81
C TYR A 452 4.33 -10.00 7.24
N THR A 453 3.21 -10.67 7.59
CA THR A 453 3.13 -12.01 8.23
C THR A 453 3.79 -12.13 9.61
N GLY A 454 4.50 -11.09 10.08
CA GLY A 454 5.08 -10.98 11.41
C GLY A 454 4.04 -10.85 12.53
N ASN A 455 4.49 -10.63 13.75
CA ASN A 455 3.59 -10.58 14.92
C ASN A 455 4.23 -9.87 16.11
N LYS A 456 3.56 -9.92 17.27
CA LYS A 456 4.02 -9.29 18.51
C LYS A 456 5.37 -9.77 19.06
N LEU A 457 6.03 -10.75 18.43
CA LEU A 457 7.34 -11.26 18.83
C LEU A 457 8.52 -10.38 18.42
N ASP A 458 8.35 -9.43 17.51
CA ASP A 458 9.43 -8.56 17.00
C ASP A 458 10.25 -7.82 18.10
N PRO A 459 9.70 -7.45 19.27
CA PRO A 459 10.49 -6.93 20.40
C PRO A 459 11.58 -7.89 20.88
N LEU A 460 11.51 -9.19 20.58
CA LEU A 460 12.61 -10.12 20.81
C LEU A 460 13.90 -9.69 20.09
N PHE A 461 13.79 -9.12 18.89
CA PHE A 461 14.97 -8.75 18.10
C PHE A 461 15.47 -7.35 18.40
N TYR A 462 14.56 -6.40 18.66
CA TYR A 462 14.89 -4.97 18.80
C TYR A 462 14.81 -4.45 20.23
N GLY A 463 14.07 -5.14 21.11
CA GLY A 463 13.77 -4.66 22.46
C GLY A 463 15.02 -4.46 23.32
N GLY A 464 16.02 -5.34 23.21
CA GLY A 464 17.29 -5.18 23.91
C GLY A 464 18.09 -3.95 23.46
N PHE A 465 18.07 -3.64 22.16
CA PHE A 465 18.74 -2.45 21.61
C PHE A 465 18.07 -1.17 22.08
N LEU A 466 16.73 -1.12 22.10
CA LEU A 466 15.98 0.05 22.60
C LEU A 466 16.07 0.17 24.13
N ALA A 467 16.09 -0.96 24.84
CA ALA A 467 16.28 -1.00 26.29
C ALA A 467 17.64 -0.46 26.73
N ARG A 468 18.69 -0.63 25.89
CA ARG A 468 19.99 0.00 26.09
C ARG A 468 19.89 1.52 26.19
N TYR A 469 18.95 2.14 25.49
CA TYR A 469 18.66 3.58 25.55
C TYR A 469 17.57 3.95 26.58
N GLY A 470 17.21 3.03 27.47
CA GLY A 470 16.25 3.27 28.54
C GLY A 470 14.80 3.33 28.08
N MET A 471 14.46 2.70 26.95
CA MET A 471 13.09 2.68 26.41
C MET A 471 12.46 1.29 26.51
N ALA A 472 11.18 1.25 26.89
CA ALA A 472 10.36 0.05 26.77
C ALA A 472 9.99 -0.19 25.30
N THR A 473 9.86 -1.45 24.90
CA THR A 473 9.42 -1.82 23.55
C THR A 473 8.13 -2.62 23.63
N ILE A 474 7.14 -2.26 22.81
CA ILE A 474 5.83 -2.90 22.76
C ILE A 474 5.62 -3.54 21.39
N GLY A 475 5.24 -4.82 21.36
CA GLY A 475 4.75 -5.53 20.18
C GLY A 475 3.27 -5.89 20.32
N MET A 476 2.53 -5.77 19.22
CA MET A 476 1.10 -6.11 19.12
C MET A 476 0.78 -6.50 17.67
N GLU A 477 -0.19 -7.39 17.46
CA GLU A 477 -0.58 -7.80 16.11
C GLU A 477 -1.49 -6.80 15.40
N ASN A 478 -1.23 -6.62 14.10
CA ASN A 478 -2.22 -6.10 13.16
C ASN A 478 -3.36 -7.10 12.94
N VAL A 479 -4.40 -6.68 12.21
CA VAL A 479 -5.56 -7.52 11.90
C VAL A 479 -5.12 -8.84 11.26
N SER A 480 -5.69 -9.95 11.74
CA SER A 480 -5.43 -11.32 11.29
C SER A 480 -3.99 -11.84 11.48
N HIS A 481 -3.09 -11.11 12.13
CA HIS A 481 -1.71 -11.56 12.35
C HIS A 481 -1.57 -12.38 13.64
N GLY A 482 -0.57 -13.26 13.69
CA GLY A 482 -0.32 -14.12 14.84
C GLY A 482 0.93 -15.00 14.73
N VAL A 483 1.06 -15.94 15.66
CA VAL A 483 2.25 -16.80 15.74
C VAL A 483 2.04 -18.03 14.85
N GLY A 484 2.45 -17.94 13.59
CA GLY A 484 2.33 -19.00 12.57
C GLY A 484 3.43 -20.05 12.62
N LEU A 485 3.68 -20.68 13.77
CA LEU A 485 4.61 -21.81 13.89
C LEU A 485 3.89 -23.15 13.63
N ASP A 486 4.61 -24.14 13.11
CA ASP A 486 4.05 -25.48 12.94
C ASP A 486 3.75 -26.14 14.31
N PRO A 487 2.77 -27.05 14.40
CA PRO A 487 2.39 -27.68 15.67
C PRO A 487 3.55 -28.37 16.41
N THR A 488 4.49 -28.96 15.69
CA THR A 488 5.66 -29.65 16.25
C THR A 488 6.63 -28.66 16.88
N ASP A 489 6.95 -27.57 16.17
CA ASP A 489 7.78 -26.49 16.70
C ASP A 489 7.12 -25.80 17.91
N LEU A 490 5.81 -25.61 17.88
CA LEU A 490 5.05 -25.08 19.02
C LEU A 490 5.16 -26.02 20.25
N GLU A 491 5.01 -27.33 20.06
CA GLU A 491 5.13 -28.30 21.14
C GLU A 491 6.55 -28.35 21.72
N LEU A 492 7.58 -28.33 20.86
CA LEU A 492 8.99 -28.30 21.27
C LEU A 492 9.32 -27.01 22.04
N ALA A 493 8.97 -25.86 21.49
CA ALA A 493 9.19 -24.56 22.13
C ALA A 493 8.49 -24.47 23.49
N ARG A 494 7.24 -24.96 23.57
CA ARG A 494 6.51 -25.04 24.83
C ARG A 494 7.21 -25.94 25.84
N ALA A 495 7.63 -27.15 25.44
CA ALA A 495 8.28 -28.11 26.32
C ALA A 495 9.59 -27.55 26.88
N LEU A 496 10.39 -26.87 26.06
CA LEU A 496 11.64 -26.25 26.45
C LEU A 496 11.43 -25.10 27.43
N LEU A 497 10.49 -24.19 27.16
CA LEU A 497 10.17 -23.10 28.09
C LEU A 497 9.57 -23.61 29.39
N ALA A 498 8.69 -24.62 29.33
CA ALA A 498 8.11 -25.26 30.52
C ALA A 498 9.16 -25.94 31.40
N SER A 499 10.23 -26.51 30.81
CA SER A 499 11.35 -27.11 31.58
C SER A 499 12.07 -26.09 32.48
N LYS A 500 11.94 -24.79 32.17
CA LYS A 500 12.48 -23.66 32.93
C LYS A 500 11.40 -22.90 33.71
N GLY A 501 10.18 -23.44 33.80
CA GLY A 501 9.05 -22.82 34.50
C GLY A 501 8.40 -21.66 33.75
N LEU A 502 8.59 -21.56 32.43
CA LEU A 502 8.08 -20.51 31.55
C LEU A 502 7.03 -21.02 30.54
N GLY A 503 6.39 -22.17 30.81
CA GLY A 503 5.34 -22.71 29.93
C GLY A 503 4.15 -21.76 29.77
N ASN A 504 3.78 -21.06 30.84
CA ASN A 504 2.76 -20.02 30.84
C ASN A 504 3.13 -18.81 29.97
N MET A 505 4.42 -18.43 29.90
CA MET A 505 4.88 -17.38 28.99
C MET A 505 4.68 -17.79 27.52
N PHE A 506 5.04 -19.04 27.20
CA PHE A 506 4.76 -19.58 25.87
C PHE A 506 3.27 -19.54 25.55
N ASP A 507 2.42 -20.03 26.46
CA ASP A 507 0.96 -20.04 26.26
C ASP A 507 0.40 -18.61 26.13
N ALA A 508 0.90 -17.65 26.92
CA ALA A 508 0.51 -16.25 26.83
C ALA A 508 0.79 -15.64 25.45
N ILE A 509 1.90 -16.03 24.82
CA ILE A 509 2.35 -15.48 23.56
C ILE A 509 1.78 -16.24 22.36
N ALA A 510 1.86 -17.57 22.34
CA ALA A 510 1.54 -18.39 21.17
C ALA A 510 0.06 -18.76 21.05
N LYS A 511 -0.73 -18.71 22.13
CA LYS A 511 -2.17 -19.05 22.08
C LYS A 511 -3.10 -17.85 22.03
N ASN A 512 -2.57 -16.65 22.28
CA ASN A 512 -3.34 -15.40 22.32
C ASN A 512 -2.88 -14.49 21.17
N ASP A 513 -3.31 -14.82 19.96
CA ASP A 513 -3.09 -14.03 18.74
C ASP A 513 -4.38 -13.89 17.93
N ARG A 514 -4.30 -13.20 16.79
CA ARG A 514 -5.45 -12.88 15.92
C ARG A 514 -5.47 -13.71 14.64
N ALA A 515 -4.51 -14.60 14.44
CA ALA A 515 -4.46 -15.45 13.26
C ALA A 515 -5.49 -16.58 13.40
N PHE A 516 -6.07 -16.95 12.27
CA PHE A 516 -7.05 -18.02 12.17
C PHE A 516 -6.82 -18.80 10.88
N ASP A 517 -7.42 -19.98 10.80
CA ASP A 517 -7.39 -20.82 9.61
C ASP A 517 -8.32 -20.22 8.54
N GLN A 518 -7.72 -19.67 7.49
CA GLN A 518 -8.42 -18.99 6.40
C GLN A 518 -8.68 -19.92 5.21
N ASN A 519 -7.82 -20.93 5.02
CA ASN A 519 -7.91 -21.88 3.91
C ASN A 519 -8.35 -23.29 4.32
N ARG A 520 -8.81 -23.50 5.56
CA ARG A 520 -9.40 -24.76 6.06
C ARG A 520 -8.43 -25.94 6.05
N ASP A 521 -7.12 -25.70 6.10
CA ASP A 521 -6.10 -26.76 6.14
C ASP A 521 -5.76 -27.21 7.58
N GLY A 522 -6.35 -26.56 8.59
CA GLY A 522 -6.13 -26.82 10.01
C GLY A 522 -4.98 -26.01 10.62
N LYS A 523 -4.31 -25.14 9.87
CA LYS A 523 -3.25 -24.24 10.34
C LYS A 523 -3.74 -22.81 10.39
N ARG A 524 -3.03 -21.94 11.12
CA ARG A 524 -3.36 -20.52 11.22
C ARG A 524 -2.57 -19.72 10.22
N ASP A 525 -3.24 -18.81 9.52
CA ASP A 525 -2.62 -18.00 8.47
C ASP A 525 -2.41 -16.56 8.96
N SER A 526 -1.17 -16.25 9.33
CA SER A 526 -0.81 -14.93 9.86
C SER A 526 -0.84 -13.87 8.76
N GLY A 527 -1.82 -12.97 8.82
CA GLY A 527 -1.90 -11.79 7.96
C GLY A 527 -2.19 -12.09 6.48
N ALA A 528 -2.61 -13.32 6.14
CA ALA A 528 -2.85 -13.75 4.76
C ALA A 528 -3.82 -12.84 3.97
N ASP A 529 -4.80 -12.24 4.65
CA ASP A 529 -5.80 -11.34 4.07
C ASP A 529 -5.41 -9.84 4.13
N PHE A 530 -4.21 -9.50 4.60
CA PHE A 530 -3.83 -8.10 4.81
C PHE A 530 -3.57 -7.35 3.49
N TRP A 531 -2.69 -7.90 2.66
CA TRP A 531 -2.39 -7.38 1.32
C TRP A 531 -3.05 -8.26 0.28
N THR A 532 -4.00 -7.71 -0.49
CA THR A 532 -4.73 -8.47 -1.50
C THR A 532 -5.32 -7.56 -2.56
N ALA A 533 -5.67 -8.11 -3.73
CA ALA A 533 -6.42 -7.39 -4.75
C ALA A 533 -7.84 -7.00 -4.30
N TYR A 534 -8.37 -7.58 -3.21
CA TYR A 534 -9.60 -7.10 -2.55
C TYR A 534 -9.37 -5.73 -1.90
N ILE A 535 -9.15 -4.69 -2.71
CA ILE A 535 -8.58 -3.41 -2.30
C ILE A 535 -9.36 -2.72 -1.17
N LEU A 536 -10.68 -2.90 -1.13
CA LEU A 536 -11.54 -2.38 -0.07
C LEU A 536 -11.35 -3.12 1.25
N HIS A 537 -11.11 -4.44 1.22
CA HIS A 537 -10.75 -5.20 2.42
C HIS A 537 -9.38 -4.78 2.94
N THR A 538 -8.38 -4.67 2.05
CA THR A 538 -7.05 -4.13 2.40
C THR A 538 -7.16 -2.74 3.03
N ARG A 539 -8.04 -1.87 2.53
CA ARG A 539 -8.34 -0.59 3.18
C ARG A 539 -8.80 -0.78 4.62
N GLU A 540 -9.79 -1.64 4.84
CA GLU A 540 -10.39 -1.80 6.17
C GLU A 540 -9.43 -2.42 7.19
N VAL A 541 -8.63 -3.41 6.81
CA VAL A 541 -7.68 -4.03 7.74
C VAL A 541 -6.53 -3.08 8.11
N VAL A 542 -6.08 -2.23 7.18
CA VAL A 542 -5.12 -1.15 7.47
C VAL A 542 -5.75 -0.11 8.40
N LYS A 543 -6.98 0.36 8.09
CA LYS A 543 -7.71 1.30 8.94
C LYS A 543 -7.91 0.78 10.35
N GLN A 544 -8.35 -0.46 10.47
CA GLN A 544 -8.60 -1.11 11.74
C GLN A 544 -7.32 -1.27 12.56
N SER A 545 -6.20 -1.65 11.94
CA SER A 545 -4.92 -1.77 12.64
C SER A 545 -4.44 -0.42 13.20
N ALA A 546 -4.66 0.69 12.47
CA ALA A 546 -4.37 2.04 12.98
C ALA A 546 -5.24 2.39 14.20
N LEU A 547 -6.52 2.03 14.19
CA LEU A 547 -7.42 2.23 15.33
C LEU A 547 -7.04 1.36 16.54
N ASP A 548 -6.57 0.14 16.30
CA ASP A 548 -6.05 -0.75 17.35
C ASP A 548 -4.82 -0.09 18.04
N TYR A 549 -3.91 0.55 17.29
CA TYR A 549 -2.80 1.35 17.86
C TYR A 549 -3.30 2.57 18.64
N MET A 550 -4.31 3.31 18.16
CA MET A 550 -4.88 4.44 18.90
C MET A 550 -5.47 4.00 20.25
N GLN A 551 -6.13 2.84 20.28
CA GLN A 551 -6.66 2.29 21.53
C GLN A 551 -5.54 1.86 22.48
N LEU A 552 -4.45 1.25 21.98
CA LEU A 552 -3.25 0.97 22.80
C LEU A 552 -2.68 2.26 23.41
N VAL A 553 -2.53 3.32 22.61
CA VAL A 553 -2.07 4.63 23.08
C VAL A 553 -2.98 5.17 24.18
N ARG A 554 -4.30 5.07 24.02
CA ARG A 554 -5.27 5.47 25.04
C ARG A 554 -5.15 4.64 26.33
N VAL A 555 -4.90 3.33 26.22
CA VAL A 555 -4.62 2.47 27.39
C VAL A 555 -3.37 2.94 28.13
N LEU A 556 -2.27 3.21 27.40
CA LEU A 556 -1.03 3.71 28.01
C LEU A 556 -1.21 5.07 28.69
N ARG A 557 -2.02 5.97 28.10
CA ARG A 557 -2.36 7.27 28.71
C ARG A 557 -3.28 7.14 29.94
N GLY A 558 -3.97 6.01 30.10
CA GLY A 558 -4.73 5.68 31.31
C GLY A 558 -3.88 5.39 32.55
N PHE A 559 -2.56 5.17 32.40
CA PHE A 559 -1.64 4.96 33.52
C PHE A 559 -1.27 6.31 34.17
N ASP A 560 -2.26 6.95 34.79
CA ASP A 560 -2.27 8.37 35.20
C ASP A 560 -1.77 8.63 36.63
N GLY A 561 -1.34 7.60 37.36
CA GLY A 561 -0.93 7.69 38.77
C GLY A 561 -2.08 7.61 39.77
N VAL A 562 -3.32 7.47 39.30
CA VAL A 562 -4.53 7.36 40.12
C VAL A 562 -5.25 6.06 39.87
N GLN A 563 -5.37 5.65 38.60
CA GLN A 563 -6.02 4.42 38.22
C GLN A 563 -5.31 3.22 38.85
N ARG A 564 -6.10 2.30 39.41
CA ARG A 564 -5.59 1.07 40.03
C ARG A 564 -5.68 -0.10 39.08
N SER A 565 -4.65 -0.94 39.09
CA SER A 565 -4.63 -2.23 38.40
C SER A 565 -5.69 -3.17 38.98
N ALA A 566 -6.22 -4.07 38.17
CA ALA A 566 -7.01 -5.18 38.68
C ALA A 566 -6.15 -6.24 39.40
N TYR A 567 -4.83 -6.12 39.28
CA TYR A 567 -3.84 -7.06 39.80
C TYR A 567 -3.06 -6.43 40.96
N ASP A 568 -2.84 -7.27 41.97
CA ASP A 568 -1.94 -7.03 43.11
C ASP A 568 -0.65 -7.80 42.81
N ALA A 569 0.33 -7.10 42.25
CA ALA A 569 1.62 -7.59 41.78
C ALA A 569 2.56 -7.95 42.93
N ASN A 570 2.52 -7.20 44.03
CA ASN A 570 3.36 -7.43 45.22
C ASN A 570 2.70 -8.34 46.28
N GLN A 571 1.42 -8.70 46.09
CA GLN A 571 0.61 -9.56 46.96
C GLN A 571 0.42 -9.01 48.38
N ASP A 572 0.37 -7.69 48.54
CA ASP A 572 0.18 -7.03 49.85
C ASP A 572 -1.30 -6.88 50.26
N GLY A 573 -2.23 -7.26 49.38
CA GLY A 573 -3.68 -7.17 49.58
C GLY A 573 -4.29 -5.85 49.10
N GLN A 574 -3.49 -4.94 48.55
CA GLN A 574 -3.93 -3.69 47.90
C GLN A 574 -3.74 -3.78 46.39
N LYS A 575 -4.48 -2.95 45.65
CA LYS A 575 -4.31 -2.88 44.19
C LYS A 575 -3.19 -1.89 43.86
N ASP A 576 -2.24 -2.32 43.04
CA ASP A 576 -1.17 -1.46 42.53
C ASP A 576 -1.71 -0.41 41.56
N LEU A 577 -0.84 0.54 41.18
CA LEU A 577 -1.17 1.51 40.13
C LEU A 577 -1.26 0.81 38.77
N ALA A 578 -2.14 1.30 37.90
CA ALA A 578 -2.14 0.85 36.51
C ALA A 578 -0.81 1.26 35.87
N GLY A 579 -0.11 0.30 35.27
CA GLY A 579 1.23 0.50 34.73
C GLY A 579 2.38 0.31 35.72
N ASP A 580 2.12 0.00 37.00
CA ASP A 580 3.10 -0.51 37.97
C ASP A 580 3.06 -2.05 37.93
N PHE A 581 3.98 -2.65 37.18
CA PHE A 581 3.96 -4.07 36.87
C PHE A 581 4.83 -4.91 37.78
N ASP A 582 5.86 -4.32 38.38
CA ASP A 582 6.72 -4.98 39.36
C ASP A 582 6.28 -4.77 40.81
N GLY A 583 5.34 -3.87 41.06
CA GLY A 583 4.68 -3.64 42.35
C GLY A 583 5.51 -2.78 43.30
N ASP A 584 6.41 -1.95 42.78
CA ASP A 584 7.31 -1.10 43.56
C ASP A 584 6.67 0.23 44.01
N GLY A 585 5.43 0.49 43.60
CA GLY A 585 4.67 1.70 43.90
C GLY A 585 4.85 2.82 42.88
N GLN A 586 5.55 2.57 41.78
CA GLN A 586 5.79 3.53 40.69
C GLN A 586 5.30 2.98 39.35
N ILE A 587 4.83 3.89 38.50
CA ILE A 587 4.41 3.52 37.15
C ILE A 587 5.66 3.28 36.30
N ASP A 588 5.71 2.12 35.63
CA ASP A 588 6.80 1.70 34.76
C ASP A 588 6.77 2.35 33.37
N ILE A 589 5.59 2.44 32.76
CA ILE A 589 5.36 3.01 31.41
C ILE A 589 4.04 3.75 31.33
N GLY A 590 3.83 4.51 30.26
CA GLY A 590 2.57 5.23 30.03
C GLY A 590 2.49 6.53 30.82
N GLY A 591 1.27 6.96 31.13
CA GLY A 591 1.02 8.26 31.74
C GLY A 591 1.56 9.39 30.85
N THR A 592 2.43 10.23 31.39
CA THR A 592 3.05 11.35 30.65
C THR A 592 4.35 10.99 29.94
N ALA A 593 4.82 9.73 30.01
CA ALA A 593 6.06 9.33 29.33
C ALA A 593 5.90 9.43 27.80
N PRO A 594 6.98 9.78 27.05
CA PRO A 594 6.91 9.84 25.59
C PRO A 594 6.50 8.51 24.97
N ILE A 595 5.72 8.57 23.90
CA ILE A 595 5.35 7.39 23.08
C ILE A 595 5.91 7.61 21.68
N HIS A 596 6.69 6.65 21.22
CA HIS A 596 7.27 6.60 19.90
C HIS A 596 6.71 5.41 19.12
N ILE A 597 6.81 5.45 17.79
CA ILE A 597 6.48 4.33 16.94
C ILE A 597 7.59 4.08 15.92
N MET A 598 7.94 2.82 15.72
CA MET A 598 8.94 2.38 14.75
C MET A 598 8.48 1.08 14.12
N GLY A 599 8.87 0.79 12.88
CA GLY A 599 8.64 -0.52 12.30
C GLY A 599 9.27 -0.68 10.93
N GLY A 600 9.57 -1.93 10.58
CA GLY A 600 10.06 -2.34 9.26
C GLY A 600 8.92 -2.80 8.36
N SER A 601 8.99 -2.55 7.05
CA SER A 601 8.04 -3.11 6.06
C SER A 601 6.59 -2.68 6.34
N LEU A 602 5.67 -3.62 6.60
CA LEU A 602 4.31 -3.32 7.10
C LEU A 602 4.32 -2.41 8.33
N GLY A 603 5.23 -2.64 9.29
CA GLY A 603 5.41 -1.76 10.44
C GLY A 603 5.87 -0.35 10.05
N GLY A 604 6.63 -0.24 8.96
CA GLY A 604 7.02 1.04 8.35
C GLY A 604 5.83 1.77 7.72
N ILE A 605 4.93 1.05 7.05
CA ILE A 605 3.66 1.58 6.52
C ILE A 605 2.76 2.07 7.66
N MET A 606 2.59 1.26 8.71
CA MET A 606 1.74 1.62 9.86
C MET A 606 2.33 2.77 10.68
N SER A 607 3.65 2.81 10.92
CA SER A 607 4.29 3.93 11.62
C SER A 607 4.22 5.23 10.82
N ALA A 608 4.36 5.18 9.49
CA ALA A 608 4.11 6.32 8.61
C ALA A 608 2.66 6.80 8.72
N MET A 609 1.69 5.88 8.71
CA MET A 609 0.27 6.21 8.86
C MET A 609 -0.03 6.87 10.22
N MET A 610 0.44 6.26 11.30
CA MET A 610 0.21 6.71 12.67
C MET A 610 0.84 8.08 12.95
N SER A 611 1.98 8.40 12.31
CA SER A 611 2.65 9.70 12.46
C SER A 611 1.77 10.90 12.07
N GLY A 612 0.82 10.68 11.15
CA GLY A 612 -0.12 11.68 10.66
C GLY A 612 -1.51 11.60 11.29
N LEU A 613 -1.72 10.67 12.21
CA LEU A 613 -3.03 10.33 12.79
C LEU A 613 -3.08 10.50 14.30
N GLU A 614 -2.14 9.97 15.08
CA GLU A 614 -2.25 9.97 16.54
C GLU A 614 -1.44 11.10 17.17
N PRO A 615 -2.08 12.11 17.81
CA PRO A 615 -1.37 13.25 18.40
C PRO A 615 -0.49 12.91 19.60
N GLN A 616 -0.67 11.73 20.21
CA GLN A 616 0.13 11.29 21.36
C GLN A 616 1.43 10.57 20.98
N ILE A 617 1.76 10.49 19.69
CA ILE A 617 3.05 9.97 19.20
C ILE A 617 4.05 11.13 19.05
N ASP A 618 5.15 11.06 19.78
CA ASP A 618 6.21 12.08 19.77
C ASP A 618 7.17 11.92 18.59
N VAL A 619 7.54 10.68 18.28
CA VAL A 619 8.53 10.33 17.24
C VAL A 619 8.04 9.13 16.44
N ALA A 620 8.16 9.20 15.11
CA ALA A 620 7.92 8.09 14.20
C ALA A 620 9.16 7.78 13.35
N VAL A 621 9.53 6.49 13.28
CA VAL A 621 10.63 5.98 12.45
C VAL A 621 10.10 4.88 11.52
N PRO A 622 9.51 5.24 10.36
CA PRO A 622 9.17 4.26 9.35
C PRO A 622 10.44 3.78 8.63
N VAL A 623 10.73 2.47 8.75
CA VAL A 623 11.85 1.79 8.09
C VAL A 623 11.31 0.95 6.93
N SER A 624 11.81 1.17 5.71
CA SER A 624 11.34 0.48 4.51
C SER A 624 9.80 0.48 4.41
N GLY A 625 9.20 1.60 4.79
CA GLY A 625 7.76 1.84 4.68
C GLY A 625 7.40 2.40 3.31
N GLY A 626 6.09 2.41 3.00
CA GLY A 626 5.58 2.89 1.72
C GLY A 626 4.25 3.62 1.86
N ALA A 627 3.94 4.42 0.85
CA ALA A 627 2.67 5.12 0.67
C ALA A 627 2.31 5.13 -0.83
N GLY A 628 1.04 5.38 -1.18
CA GLY A 628 0.56 5.07 -2.52
C GLY A 628 0.47 3.54 -2.69
N LEU A 629 -0.34 2.88 -1.86
CA LEU A 629 -0.30 1.42 -1.67
C LEU A 629 -0.43 0.59 -2.98
N PRO A 630 -1.25 0.99 -3.98
CA PRO A 630 -1.27 0.32 -5.28
C PRO A 630 0.07 0.34 -6.02
N ASP A 631 0.89 1.39 -5.85
CA ASP A 631 2.22 1.49 -6.47
C ASP A 631 3.20 0.46 -5.90
N ILE A 632 2.99 -0.01 -4.66
CA ILE A 632 3.73 -1.14 -4.09
C ILE A 632 3.42 -2.40 -4.89
N GLY A 633 2.13 -2.69 -5.12
CA GLY A 633 1.68 -3.91 -5.80
C GLY A 633 2.25 -4.08 -7.21
N VAL A 634 2.40 -2.98 -7.95
CA VAL A 634 2.87 -3.01 -9.35
C VAL A 634 4.33 -3.46 -9.48
N ARG A 635 5.16 -3.29 -8.44
CA ARG A 635 6.60 -3.51 -8.54
C ARG A 635 7.20 -4.40 -7.47
N SER A 636 6.42 -4.76 -6.46
CA SER A 636 6.94 -5.48 -5.31
C SER A 636 7.42 -6.88 -5.69
N ILE A 637 8.59 -7.24 -5.16
CA ILE A 637 9.10 -8.63 -5.18
C ILE A 637 8.70 -9.42 -3.93
N GLN A 638 7.99 -8.79 -2.98
CA GLN A 638 7.60 -9.39 -1.70
C GLN A 638 6.69 -10.59 -1.94
N GLY A 639 7.11 -11.75 -1.41
CA GLY A 639 6.25 -12.92 -1.30
C GLY A 639 4.97 -12.57 -0.53
N GLY A 640 3.84 -13.05 -1.03
CA GLY A 640 2.50 -12.71 -0.61
C GLY A 640 1.91 -11.47 -1.28
N VAL A 641 2.69 -10.46 -1.66
CA VAL A 641 2.14 -9.36 -2.46
C VAL A 641 1.95 -9.82 -3.91
N ARG A 642 2.95 -10.48 -4.51
CA ARG A 642 2.85 -10.97 -5.89
C ARG A 642 1.67 -11.94 -6.03
N GLU A 643 1.54 -12.86 -5.10
CA GLU A 643 0.50 -13.89 -5.09
C GLU A 643 -0.87 -13.27 -4.75
N ALA A 644 -1.00 -12.61 -3.60
CA ALA A 644 -2.32 -12.15 -3.15
C ALA A 644 -2.86 -10.95 -3.94
N VAL A 645 -2.00 -10.14 -4.56
CA VAL A 645 -2.36 -8.96 -5.36
C VAL A 645 -2.26 -9.26 -6.85
N ASN A 646 -1.06 -9.52 -7.37
CA ASN A 646 -0.87 -9.62 -8.82
C ASN A 646 -1.50 -10.89 -9.42
N LEU A 647 -1.44 -12.04 -8.76
CA LEU A 647 -2.10 -13.26 -9.27
C LEU A 647 -3.63 -13.15 -9.19
N ARG A 648 -4.20 -12.47 -8.20
CA ARG A 648 -5.65 -12.18 -8.16
C ARG A 648 -6.08 -11.17 -9.23
N MET A 649 -5.22 -10.21 -9.57
CA MET A 649 -5.49 -9.27 -10.66
C MET A 649 -5.42 -9.96 -12.03
N LEU A 650 -4.41 -10.80 -12.25
CA LEU A 650 -4.11 -11.40 -13.55
C LEU A 650 -4.72 -12.80 -13.77
N GLY A 651 -5.28 -13.40 -12.72
CA GLY A 651 -5.80 -14.77 -12.70
C GLY A 651 -7.28 -14.86 -12.31
N PRO A 652 -7.78 -16.06 -11.96
CA PRO A 652 -7.01 -17.31 -11.84
C PRO A 652 -6.57 -17.82 -13.23
N ILE A 653 -5.43 -18.51 -13.30
CA ILE A 653 -4.78 -18.88 -14.57
C ILE A 653 -4.98 -20.37 -14.83
N LEU A 654 -5.51 -20.74 -16.00
CA LEU A 654 -5.35 -22.08 -16.56
C LEU A 654 -4.06 -22.14 -17.37
N SER A 655 -3.16 -23.02 -16.97
CA SER A 655 -1.84 -23.15 -17.57
C SER A 655 -1.56 -24.59 -18.01
N THR A 656 -1.01 -24.77 -19.21
CA THR A 656 -0.46 -26.08 -19.60
C THR A 656 1.04 -26.15 -19.33
N VAL A 657 1.46 -27.21 -18.67
CA VAL A 657 2.86 -27.44 -18.29
C VAL A 657 3.28 -28.83 -18.76
N PRO A 658 4.42 -28.97 -19.48
CA PRO A 658 4.94 -30.29 -19.82
C PRO A 658 5.52 -30.97 -18.58
N ASN A 659 5.16 -32.24 -18.36
CA ASN A 659 5.73 -33.05 -17.29
C ASN A 659 7.12 -33.60 -17.65
N GLY A 660 7.76 -34.34 -16.73
CA GLY A 660 9.09 -34.91 -16.95
C GLY A 660 9.21 -35.89 -18.13
N ALA A 661 8.08 -36.40 -18.65
CA ALA A 661 8.01 -37.24 -19.85
C ALA A 661 7.65 -36.46 -21.12
N GLY A 662 7.44 -35.15 -21.02
CA GLY A 662 7.04 -34.28 -22.13
C GLY A 662 5.53 -34.30 -22.44
N GLU A 663 4.71 -34.96 -21.62
CA GLU A 663 3.25 -34.92 -21.77
C GLU A 663 2.70 -33.61 -21.18
N LEU A 664 1.72 -32.99 -21.86
CA LEU A 664 1.07 -31.79 -21.37
C LEU A 664 0.05 -32.08 -20.26
N GLU A 665 0.19 -31.36 -19.16
CA GLU A 665 -0.73 -31.36 -18.02
C GLU A 665 -1.41 -30.00 -17.92
N LEU A 666 -2.70 -29.98 -17.58
CA LEU A 666 -3.45 -28.75 -17.33
C LEU A 666 -3.47 -28.46 -15.82
N TRP A 667 -3.09 -27.24 -15.46
CA TRP A 667 -3.00 -26.75 -14.10
C TRP A 667 -3.85 -25.49 -13.92
N GLN A 668 -4.40 -25.31 -12.73
CA GLN A 668 -4.90 -24.02 -12.28
C GLN A 668 -3.86 -23.39 -11.35
N VAL A 669 -3.43 -22.17 -11.69
CA VAL A 669 -2.48 -21.37 -10.91
C VAL A 669 -3.24 -20.17 -10.34
N LEU A 670 -3.30 -20.12 -9.01
CA LEU A 670 -4.10 -19.16 -8.27
C LEU A 670 -3.50 -18.93 -6.87
N PRO A 671 -3.85 -17.86 -6.15
CA PRO A 671 -3.30 -17.63 -4.83
C PRO A 671 -3.87 -18.67 -3.84
N ASP A 672 -2.99 -19.35 -3.12
CA ASP A 672 -3.35 -20.03 -1.87
C ASP A 672 -3.15 -19.03 -0.74
N LEU A 673 -4.18 -18.24 -0.45
CA LEU A 673 -4.11 -17.07 0.42
C LEU A 673 -3.09 -16.03 -0.08
N ASN A 674 -1.87 -16.07 0.44
CA ASN A 674 -0.72 -15.25 0.08
C ASN A 674 0.49 -16.10 -0.34
N ASP A 675 0.30 -17.37 -0.66
CA ASP A 675 1.26 -18.24 -1.33
C ASP A 675 0.80 -18.59 -2.75
N LEU A 676 1.70 -19.19 -3.54
CA LEU A 676 1.40 -19.65 -4.89
C LEU A 676 0.74 -21.04 -4.86
N GLY A 677 -0.55 -21.10 -5.17
CA GLY A 677 -1.28 -22.34 -5.37
C GLY A 677 -1.13 -22.87 -6.81
N ARG A 678 -0.84 -24.17 -6.95
CA ARG A 678 -0.81 -24.88 -8.24
C ARG A 678 -1.57 -26.19 -8.13
N VAL A 679 -2.70 -26.30 -8.82
CA VAL A 679 -3.60 -27.45 -8.74
C VAL A 679 -3.67 -28.16 -10.09
N LYS A 680 -3.28 -29.44 -10.13
CA LYS A 680 -3.31 -30.23 -11.35
C LYS A 680 -4.73 -30.69 -11.66
N LEU A 681 -5.27 -30.29 -12.80
CA LEU A 681 -6.65 -30.62 -13.18
C LEU A 681 -6.73 -31.90 -14.03
N GLY A 682 -5.66 -32.26 -14.73
CA GLY A 682 -5.62 -33.46 -15.56
C GLY A 682 -4.53 -33.46 -16.63
N LYS A 683 -4.56 -34.48 -17.47
CA LYS A 683 -3.72 -34.59 -18.67
C LYS A 683 -4.46 -34.01 -19.88
N VAL A 684 -3.74 -33.29 -20.73
CA VAL A 684 -4.27 -32.80 -22.02
C VAL A 684 -4.48 -33.96 -23.00
N GLY A 685 -3.64 -35.00 -22.92
CA GLY A 685 -3.79 -36.23 -23.72
C GLY A 685 -3.44 -36.10 -25.20
N MET A 686 -3.04 -34.91 -25.66
CA MET A 686 -2.53 -34.63 -27.00
C MET A 686 -1.57 -33.44 -27.00
N ALA A 687 -0.79 -33.29 -28.06
CA ALA A 687 0.02 -32.10 -28.27
C ALA A 687 -0.85 -30.95 -28.79
N LEU A 688 -0.69 -29.76 -28.22
CA LEU A 688 -1.26 -28.52 -28.76
C LEU A 688 -0.24 -27.86 -29.70
N VAL A 689 -0.71 -27.26 -30.80
CA VAL A 689 0.16 -26.70 -31.84
C VAL A 689 0.40 -25.22 -31.56
N GLU A 690 1.67 -24.79 -31.64
CA GLU A 690 2.03 -23.37 -31.51
C GLU A 690 1.33 -22.53 -32.59
N GLY A 691 0.72 -21.42 -32.20
CA GLY A 691 -0.07 -20.54 -33.06
C GLY A 691 -1.56 -20.88 -33.16
N ASP A 692 -2.00 -22.00 -32.58
CA ASP A 692 -3.43 -22.29 -32.39
C ASP A 692 -4.06 -21.32 -31.36
N THR A 693 -5.40 -21.26 -31.35
CA THR A 693 -6.14 -20.37 -30.45
C THR A 693 -6.83 -21.17 -29.34
N ALA A 694 -6.45 -20.89 -28.10
CA ALA A 694 -7.15 -21.37 -26.91
C ALA A 694 -8.24 -20.37 -26.51
N VAL A 695 -9.46 -20.84 -26.32
CA VAL A 695 -10.62 -20.02 -25.93
C VAL A 695 -11.14 -20.54 -24.60
N ILE A 696 -11.04 -19.72 -23.58
CA ILE A 696 -11.65 -19.98 -22.27
C ILE A 696 -13.00 -19.26 -22.19
N THR A 697 -14.02 -19.98 -21.74
CA THR A 697 -15.36 -19.43 -21.51
C THR A 697 -15.75 -19.65 -20.06
N ASN A 698 -16.10 -18.57 -19.37
CA ASN A 698 -16.81 -18.66 -18.10
C ASN A 698 -18.30 -18.91 -18.41
N LYS A 699 -18.77 -20.14 -18.19
CA LYS A 699 -20.15 -20.56 -18.48
C LYS A 699 -21.17 -19.90 -17.55
N THR A 700 -20.75 -19.46 -16.38
CA THR A 700 -21.61 -18.74 -15.44
C THR A 700 -21.90 -17.32 -15.94
N THR A 701 -20.87 -16.59 -16.36
CA THR A 701 -20.98 -15.17 -16.74
C THR A 701 -21.22 -14.96 -18.24
N GLY A 702 -20.87 -15.96 -19.06
CA GLY A 702 -20.86 -15.87 -20.52
C GLY A 702 -19.64 -15.16 -21.10
N GLU A 703 -18.67 -14.77 -20.27
CA GLU A 703 -17.45 -14.09 -20.72
C GLU A 703 -16.55 -15.07 -21.49
N ILE A 704 -15.99 -14.58 -22.60
CA ILE A 704 -15.09 -15.32 -23.48
C ILE A 704 -13.77 -14.55 -23.58
N ARG A 705 -12.66 -15.28 -23.47
CA ARG A 705 -11.30 -14.75 -23.69
C ARG A 705 -10.50 -15.69 -24.55
N CYS A 706 -9.82 -15.14 -25.54
CA CYS A 706 -8.90 -15.88 -26.39
C CYS A 706 -7.46 -15.71 -25.92
N HIS A 707 -6.67 -16.75 -26.11
CA HIS A 707 -5.26 -16.85 -25.74
C HIS A 707 -4.53 -17.64 -26.80
N ARG A 708 -3.25 -17.31 -27.02
CA ARG A 708 -2.44 -17.99 -28.02
C ARG A 708 -1.80 -19.25 -27.44
N VAL A 709 -1.80 -20.34 -28.19
CA VAL A 709 -0.98 -21.51 -27.86
C VAL A 709 0.47 -21.20 -28.23
N GLY A 710 1.33 -21.13 -27.22
CA GLY A 710 2.76 -20.91 -27.36
C GLY A 710 3.56 -22.18 -27.68
N ALA A 711 4.87 -22.01 -27.77
CA ALA A 711 5.80 -23.10 -28.03
C ALA A 711 5.60 -24.28 -27.06
N GLN A 712 5.80 -25.50 -27.57
CA GLN A 712 5.58 -26.76 -26.83
C GLN A 712 4.14 -26.95 -26.32
N GLY A 713 3.16 -26.25 -26.90
CA GLY A 713 1.75 -26.35 -26.50
C GLY A 713 1.43 -25.67 -25.16
N ARG A 714 2.26 -24.70 -24.77
CA ARG A 714 2.05 -23.88 -23.56
C ARG A 714 0.88 -22.94 -23.77
N VAL A 715 -0.05 -22.94 -22.82
CA VAL A 715 -1.24 -22.09 -22.79
C VAL A 715 -1.24 -21.36 -21.46
N ARG A 716 -1.61 -20.08 -21.50
CA ARG A 716 -1.96 -19.27 -20.33
C ARG A 716 -3.34 -18.69 -20.62
N ALA A 717 -4.40 -19.28 -20.07
CA ALA A 717 -5.76 -18.83 -20.30
C ALA A 717 -6.36 -18.25 -19.02
N VAL A 718 -6.92 -17.05 -19.13
CA VAL A 718 -7.54 -16.32 -18.03
C VAL A 718 -8.89 -15.75 -18.46
N VAL A 719 -9.84 -15.75 -17.52
CA VAL A 719 -11.15 -15.11 -17.64
C VAL A 719 -11.57 -14.67 -16.24
N SER A 720 -12.24 -13.51 -16.13
CA SER A 720 -12.70 -13.05 -14.81
C SER A 720 -13.66 -14.08 -14.22
N SER A 721 -13.48 -14.37 -12.93
CA SER A 721 -14.20 -15.48 -12.28
C SER A 721 -14.42 -15.20 -10.80
N ASP A 722 -15.59 -15.61 -10.29
CA ASP A 722 -15.77 -15.89 -8.87
C ASP A 722 -15.42 -17.38 -8.59
N GLU A 723 -15.05 -17.71 -7.36
CA GLU A 723 -14.85 -19.08 -6.90
C GLU A 723 -16.09 -19.93 -7.20
N GLY A 724 -15.88 -21.07 -7.87
CA GLY A 724 -16.93 -22.01 -8.25
C GLY A 724 -17.56 -21.78 -9.63
N ASP A 725 -17.18 -20.73 -10.36
CA ASP A 725 -17.64 -20.50 -11.73
C ASP A 725 -17.23 -21.65 -12.66
N GLU A 726 -18.16 -22.10 -13.52
CA GLU A 726 -17.89 -23.20 -14.45
C GLU A 726 -17.16 -22.72 -15.70
N TRP A 727 -16.15 -23.47 -16.12
CA TRP A 727 -15.32 -23.14 -17.27
C TRP A 727 -15.41 -24.19 -18.38
N VAL A 728 -15.05 -23.78 -19.59
CA VAL A 728 -14.61 -24.67 -20.65
C VAL A 728 -13.42 -24.04 -21.36
N LEU A 729 -12.39 -24.87 -21.60
CA LEU A 729 -11.26 -24.53 -22.43
C LEU A 729 -11.40 -25.27 -23.76
N ASN A 730 -11.52 -24.52 -24.85
CA ASN A 730 -11.54 -25.04 -26.22
C ASN A 730 -10.26 -24.64 -26.94
N VAL A 731 -9.72 -25.49 -27.80
CA VAL A 731 -8.59 -25.13 -28.67
C VAL A 731 -8.96 -25.37 -30.12
N TYR A 732 -8.74 -24.34 -30.93
CA TYR A 732 -9.07 -24.28 -32.35
C TYR A 732 -7.79 -24.23 -33.18
N SER A 733 -7.82 -24.87 -34.36
CA SER A 733 -6.68 -24.90 -35.25
C SER A 733 -6.45 -23.51 -35.88
N GLY A 734 -5.24 -23.01 -35.74
CA GLY A 734 -4.79 -21.72 -36.25
C GLY A 734 -5.29 -20.50 -35.46
N PRO A 735 -4.80 -19.31 -35.84
CA PRO A 735 -5.27 -18.04 -35.30
C PRO A 735 -6.74 -17.78 -35.70
N LEU A 736 -7.55 -17.35 -34.73
CA LEU A 736 -8.92 -16.89 -34.96
C LEU A 736 -8.95 -15.38 -35.25
N PRO A 737 -10.01 -14.88 -35.93
CA PRO A 737 -10.15 -13.45 -36.20
C PRO A 737 -10.20 -12.62 -34.90
N ALA A 738 -9.38 -11.56 -34.87
CA ALA A 738 -9.25 -10.66 -33.72
C ALA A 738 -10.56 -9.93 -33.39
N LYS A 739 -10.78 -9.70 -32.09
CA LYS A 739 -11.88 -8.90 -31.56
C LYS A 739 -11.41 -8.17 -30.31
N GLU A 740 -11.43 -6.84 -30.35
CA GLU A 740 -11.03 -5.99 -29.24
C GLU A 740 -11.67 -6.46 -27.91
N ARG A 741 -10.85 -6.54 -26.85
CA ARG A 741 -11.16 -7.00 -25.48
C ARG A 741 -11.45 -8.48 -25.32
N ASP A 742 -12.18 -9.11 -26.23
CA ASP A 742 -12.41 -10.56 -26.18
C ASP A 742 -11.18 -11.34 -26.69
N GLY A 743 -10.29 -10.67 -27.41
CA GLY A 743 -9.15 -11.22 -28.11
C GLY A 743 -9.54 -11.72 -29.49
N CYS A 744 -10.57 -12.56 -29.57
CA CYS A 744 -11.04 -13.12 -30.83
C CYS A 744 -12.54 -13.40 -30.84
N PHE A 745 -13.10 -13.70 -32.01
CA PHE A 745 -14.40 -14.37 -32.12
C PHE A 745 -14.27 -15.71 -32.84
N VAL A 746 -15.03 -16.70 -32.41
CA VAL A 746 -15.09 -18.01 -33.06
C VAL A 746 -16.09 -17.95 -34.22
N PRO A 747 -15.68 -18.16 -35.48
CA PRO A 747 -16.61 -18.15 -36.61
C PRO A 747 -17.61 -19.30 -36.56
N GLU A 748 -18.82 -19.08 -37.06
CA GLU A 748 -19.88 -20.10 -37.09
C GLU A 748 -19.42 -21.37 -37.84
N GLY A 749 -19.69 -22.55 -37.25
CA GLY A 749 -19.28 -23.85 -37.80
C GLY A 749 -17.81 -24.22 -37.57
N THR A 750 -17.04 -23.39 -36.86
CA THR A 750 -15.67 -23.72 -36.45
C THR A 750 -15.72 -24.61 -35.20
N GLU A 751 -15.27 -25.85 -35.33
CA GLU A 751 -15.26 -26.83 -34.23
C GLU A 751 -13.89 -26.87 -33.53
N PRO A 752 -13.84 -26.93 -32.20
CA PRO A 752 -12.57 -27.12 -31.49
C PRO A 752 -12.07 -28.55 -31.70
N TYR A 753 -10.76 -28.71 -31.88
CA TYR A 753 -10.16 -30.05 -31.95
C TYR A 753 -9.85 -30.63 -30.56
N PHE A 754 -9.85 -29.77 -29.53
CA PHE A 754 -9.65 -30.12 -28.14
C PHE A 754 -10.59 -29.32 -27.23
N THR A 755 -11.18 -30.00 -26.25
CA THR A 755 -12.03 -29.41 -25.21
C THR A 755 -11.65 -30.01 -23.86
N PHE A 756 -11.48 -29.14 -22.86
CA PHE A 756 -11.32 -29.52 -21.46
C PHE A 756 -12.39 -28.83 -20.62
N ASP A 757 -13.33 -29.61 -20.10
CA ASP A 757 -14.50 -29.12 -19.37
C ASP A 757 -14.81 -29.92 -18.09
N THR A 758 -13.98 -30.90 -17.75
CA THR A 758 -14.12 -31.75 -16.56
C THR A 758 -12.77 -31.97 -15.89
N VAL A 759 -12.76 -31.99 -14.55
CA VAL A 759 -11.58 -32.34 -13.75
C VAL A 759 -11.28 -33.83 -13.94
N GLN A 760 -10.04 -34.21 -14.22
CA GLN A 760 -9.67 -35.60 -14.48
C GLN A 760 -9.02 -36.30 -13.28
N GLU A 761 -8.50 -35.54 -12.32
CA GLU A 761 -7.85 -36.06 -11.11
C GLU A 761 -8.53 -35.47 -9.87
N THR A 762 -8.86 -36.30 -8.87
CA THR A 762 -9.39 -35.78 -7.60
C THR A 762 -8.31 -34.96 -6.91
N VAL A 763 -8.60 -33.70 -6.62
CA VAL A 763 -7.67 -32.74 -6.00
C VAL A 763 -8.25 -32.16 -4.74
N THR A 764 -7.38 -31.78 -3.80
CA THR A 764 -7.77 -31.00 -2.62
C THR A 764 -7.01 -29.68 -2.65
N PHE A 765 -7.73 -28.57 -2.53
CA PHE A 765 -7.19 -27.22 -2.49
C PHE A 765 -7.94 -26.43 -1.43
N GLN A 766 -7.22 -25.72 -0.55
CA GLN A 766 -7.81 -24.98 0.58
C GLN A 766 -8.87 -25.79 1.35
N GLY A 767 -8.49 -27.01 1.74
CA GLY A 767 -9.35 -27.92 2.50
C GLY A 767 -10.58 -28.44 1.76
N LEU A 768 -10.81 -28.06 0.50
CA LEU A 768 -11.94 -28.49 -0.33
C LEU A 768 -11.50 -29.54 -1.36
N THR A 769 -12.21 -30.66 -1.40
CA THR A 769 -11.97 -31.74 -2.36
C THR A 769 -12.84 -31.57 -3.60
N HIS A 770 -12.22 -31.63 -4.77
CA HIS A 770 -12.83 -31.60 -6.10
C HIS A 770 -12.64 -32.96 -6.76
N GLU A 771 -13.74 -33.68 -6.96
CA GLU A 771 -13.69 -35.06 -7.47
C GLU A 771 -13.44 -35.11 -8.98
N ALA A 772 -12.70 -36.13 -9.41
CA ALA A 772 -12.58 -36.46 -10.83
C ALA A 772 -13.95 -36.70 -11.48
N GLY A 773 -14.13 -36.21 -12.70
CA GLY A 773 -15.37 -36.25 -13.47
C GLY A 773 -16.34 -35.09 -13.21
N THR A 774 -16.05 -34.21 -12.25
CA THR A 774 -16.87 -32.99 -12.02
C THR A 774 -16.55 -31.90 -13.05
N PRO A 775 -17.46 -30.95 -13.31
CA PRO A 775 -17.20 -29.83 -14.21
C PRO A 775 -15.94 -29.05 -13.82
N LEU A 776 -15.18 -28.59 -14.82
CA LEU A 776 -14.06 -27.67 -14.62
C LEU A 776 -14.56 -26.36 -14.02
N LYS A 777 -13.95 -25.91 -12.92
CA LYS A 777 -14.34 -24.69 -12.21
C LYS A 777 -13.16 -23.82 -11.81
N ALA A 778 -13.41 -22.53 -11.64
CA ALA A 778 -12.54 -21.63 -10.90
C ALA A 778 -12.47 -22.09 -9.44
N LEU A 779 -11.25 -22.28 -8.91
CA LEU A 779 -11.00 -22.65 -7.51
C LEU A 779 -10.80 -21.42 -6.60
N GLY A 780 -10.87 -20.21 -7.16
CA GLY A 780 -10.78 -18.95 -6.42
C GLY A 780 -11.21 -17.76 -7.28
N ASP A 781 -11.43 -16.62 -6.63
CA ASP A 781 -11.77 -15.36 -7.32
C ASP A 781 -10.56 -14.77 -8.06
N GLY A 782 -10.83 -14.05 -9.15
CA GLY A 782 -9.82 -13.25 -9.85
C GLY A 782 -10.40 -12.34 -10.93
N PHE A 783 -9.76 -11.18 -11.16
CA PHE A 783 -10.22 -10.21 -12.15
C PHE A 783 -9.93 -10.63 -13.59
N GLY A 784 -8.99 -11.56 -13.83
CA GLY A 784 -8.61 -12.01 -15.16
C GLY A 784 -8.09 -10.88 -16.07
N LEU A 785 -7.51 -9.81 -15.50
CA LEU A 785 -6.97 -8.69 -16.28
C LEU A 785 -5.77 -9.16 -17.12
N ARG A 786 -5.64 -8.61 -18.33
CA ARG A 786 -4.44 -8.81 -19.14
C ARG A 786 -3.30 -7.98 -18.58
N ARG A 787 -2.11 -8.57 -18.58
CA ARG A 787 -0.87 -7.82 -18.36
C ARG A 787 -0.75 -6.79 -19.49
N GLN A 788 -0.13 -5.64 -19.24
CA GLN A 788 0.18 -4.65 -20.27
C GLN A 788 -1.04 -4.02 -21.00
N SER A 789 -2.26 -4.11 -20.46
CA SER A 789 -3.49 -3.63 -21.11
C SER A 789 -4.09 -2.34 -20.50
N PRO A 790 -4.99 -1.63 -21.23
CA PRO A 790 -5.65 -0.43 -20.72
C PRO A 790 -6.54 -0.72 -19.52
N GLU A 791 -7.15 -1.90 -19.44
CA GLU A 791 -8.00 -2.27 -18.30
C GLU A 791 -7.20 -2.35 -17.01
N LEU A 792 -5.98 -2.90 -17.05
CA LEU A 792 -5.10 -2.97 -15.90
C LEU A 792 -4.69 -1.59 -15.41
N ARG A 793 -4.31 -0.69 -16.34
CA ARG A 793 -3.93 0.71 -16.01
C ARG A 793 -5.11 1.48 -15.41
N ARG A 794 -6.31 1.28 -15.96
CA ARG A 794 -7.55 1.86 -15.42
C ARG A 794 -7.89 1.31 -14.04
N PHE A 795 -7.72 0.01 -13.82
CA PHE A 795 -7.93 -0.63 -12.53
C PHE A 795 -7.05 0.01 -11.44
N LEU A 796 -5.77 0.29 -11.72
CA LEU A 796 -4.88 0.93 -10.75
C LEU A 796 -5.36 2.31 -10.28
N GLY A 797 -5.89 3.12 -11.20
CA GLY A 797 -6.48 4.42 -10.84
C GLY A 797 -7.69 4.26 -9.91
N LEU A 798 -8.55 3.28 -10.17
CA LEU A 798 -9.70 2.95 -9.32
C LEU A 798 -9.28 2.34 -7.98
N ALA A 799 -8.22 1.52 -7.96
CA ALA A 799 -7.67 0.94 -6.75
C ALA A 799 -7.10 2.02 -5.82
N GLN A 800 -6.40 3.03 -6.38
CA GLN A 800 -5.93 4.19 -5.60
C GLN A 800 -7.10 4.99 -5.01
N MET A 801 -8.17 5.22 -5.80
CA MET A 801 -9.38 5.85 -5.27
C MET A 801 -10.02 5.03 -4.14
N ALA A 802 -10.05 3.71 -4.27
CA ALA A 802 -10.67 2.81 -3.33
C ALA A 802 -9.94 2.79 -1.97
N ILE A 803 -8.60 2.83 -1.99
CA ILE A 803 -7.73 2.62 -0.83
C ILE A 803 -7.46 3.88 0.01
N GLU A 804 -7.77 5.09 -0.48
CA GLU A 804 -7.31 6.37 0.10
C GLU A 804 -7.45 6.49 1.64
N LYS A 805 -8.56 6.00 2.22
CA LYS A 805 -8.79 6.05 3.67
C LYS A 805 -7.85 5.16 4.50
N GLY A 806 -7.17 4.21 3.86
CA GLY A 806 -6.14 3.35 4.46
C GLY A 806 -4.73 3.64 3.92
N ASP A 807 -4.55 4.64 3.05
CA ASP A 807 -3.24 4.94 2.46
C ASP A 807 -2.47 5.96 3.32
N PRO A 808 -1.26 5.65 3.82
CA PRO A 808 -0.46 6.58 4.62
C PRO A 808 -0.24 7.94 3.94
N VAL A 809 -0.23 7.99 2.60
CA VAL A 809 0.04 9.21 1.82
C VAL A 809 -0.85 10.38 2.28
N ASN A 810 -2.09 10.11 2.65
CA ASN A 810 -3.07 11.14 2.99
C ASN A 810 -2.91 11.77 4.36
N PHE A 811 -2.26 11.05 5.30
CA PHE A 811 -2.12 11.47 6.69
C PHE A 811 -0.77 12.14 6.96
N LEU A 812 0.27 11.77 6.22
CA LEU A 812 1.62 12.33 6.35
C LEU A 812 1.72 13.87 6.28
N PRO A 813 0.88 14.58 5.49
CA PRO A 813 0.86 16.04 5.54
C PRO A 813 0.50 16.64 6.91
N ASN A 814 -0.12 15.84 7.79
CA ASN A 814 -0.47 16.23 9.16
C ASN A 814 0.70 16.13 10.13
N ALA A 815 1.73 15.32 9.84
CA ALA A 815 2.86 15.09 10.75
C ALA A 815 3.76 16.33 10.84
N GLU A 816 4.43 16.68 9.73
CA GLU A 816 5.35 17.82 9.68
C GLU A 816 4.89 18.94 8.72
N ARG A 817 4.08 18.62 7.70
CA ARG A 817 3.80 19.56 6.60
C ARG A 817 2.81 20.68 6.97
N HIS A 818 1.99 21.16 6.03
CA HIS A 818 1.12 22.33 6.23
C HIS A 818 -0.30 21.98 6.70
N ARG A 819 -0.67 20.70 6.83
CA ARG A 819 -2.01 20.31 7.33
C ARG A 819 -1.99 20.09 8.82
N VAL A 820 -3.06 20.44 9.51
CA VAL A 820 -3.19 20.21 10.94
C VAL A 820 -4.44 19.37 11.17
N LEU A 821 -4.25 18.14 11.62
CA LEU A 821 -5.34 17.28 12.08
C LEU A 821 -5.54 17.52 13.57
N ARG A 822 -6.74 17.99 13.93
CA ARG A 822 -7.15 18.30 15.30
C ARG A 822 -8.36 17.43 15.66
N TYR A 823 -8.33 16.88 16.87
CA TYR A 823 -9.41 16.08 17.44
C TYR A 823 -10.33 16.91 18.35
N GLY A 824 -11.52 16.39 18.67
CA GLY A 824 -12.49 17.03 19.57
C GLY A 824 -11.97 17.21 21.00
N THR A 825 -10.94 16.46 21.40
CA THR A 825 -10.18 16.66 22.65
C THR A 825 -9.36 17.97 22.66
N GLY A 826 -9.19 18.61 21.51
CA GLY A 826 -8.33 19.78 21.31
C GLY A 826 -6.89 19.44 20.93
N GLU A 827 -6.51 18.17 20.97
CA GLU A 827 -5.17 17.67 20.60
C GLU A 827 -4.92 17.80 19.10
N GLU A 828 -3.66 18.09 18.73
CA GLU A 828 -3.21 18.21 17.35
C GLU A 828 -2.04 17.28 17.07
N VAL A 829 -2.00 16.73 15.86
CA VAL A 829 -0.87 15.90 15.41
C VAL A 829 0.39 16.76 15.28
N SER A 830 1.46 16.30 15.93
CA SER A 830 2.76 16.98 16.00
C SER A 830 3.91 15.99 16.16
N THR A 831 4.07 15.10 15.18
CA THR A 831 5.04 13.98 15.24
C THR A 831 6.35 14.34 14.55
N ARG A 832 7.50 14.07 15.19
CA ARG A 832 8.82 14.16 14.55
C ARG A 832 9.11 12.89 13.76
N MET A 833 9.50 13.02 12.49
CA MET A 833 9.70 11.87 11.61
C MET A 833 11.13 11.75 11.12
N LEU A 834 11.65 10.52 11.17
CA LEU A 834 12.85 10.12 10.43
C LEU A 834 12.51 8.93 9.54
N VAL A 835 12.36 9.18 8.24
CA VAL A 835 12.10 8.13 7.25
C VAL A 835 13.41 7.44 6.88
N VAL A 836 13.42 6.11 6.97
CA VAL A 836 14.58 5.28 6.61
C VAL A 836 14.20 4.40 5.43
N ASN A 837 14.73 4.70 4.24
CA ASN A 837 14.46 3.90 3.03
C ASN A 837 15.74 3.25 2.54
N THR A 838 15.90 1.94 2.66
CA THR A 838 17.13 1.29 2.19
C THR A 838 17.23 1.32 0.67
N ILE A 839 18.43 1.63 0.15
CA ILE A 839 18.65 1.70 -1.30
C ILE A 839 18.39 0.32 -1.92
N GLY A 840 17.70 0.30 -3.06
CA GLY A 840 17.39 -0.93 -3.79
C GLY A 840 16.32 -1.81 -3.16
N ASP A 841 15.58 -1.31 -2.15
CA ASP A 841 14.43 -2.04 -1.62
C ASP A 841 13.31 -2.14 -2.65
N MET A 842 12.95 -3.37 -2.99
CA MET A 842 11.84 -3.69 -3.90
C MET A 842 10.80 -4.60 -3.24
N ASN A 843 10.95 -4.99 -1.98
CA ASN A 843 9.84 -5.60 -1.24
C ASN A 843 8.80 -4.51 -0.97
N VAL A 844 9.26 -3.34 -0.52
CA VAL A 844 8.50 -2.09 -0.52
C VAL A 844 9.28 -1.10 -1.39
N PRO A 845 8.89 -0.89 -2.66
CA PRO A 845 9.70 -0.14 -3.62
C PRO A 845 10.11 1.23 -3.10
N VAL A 846 11.40 1.59 -3.24
CA VAL A 846 11.96 2.88 -2.76
C VAL A 846 11.13 4.10 -3.22
N ALA A 847 10.49 4.04 -4.40
CA ALA A 847 9.59 5.09 -4.88
C ALA A 847 8.40 5.39 -3.95
N THR A 848 7.89 4.36 -3.25
CA THR A 848 6.78 4.48 -2.30
C THR A 848 7.26 5.02 -0.95
N GLY A 849 8.47 4.67 -0.52
CA GLY A 849 9.14 5.31 0.62
C GLY A 849 9.52 6.76 0.34
N ALA A 850 9.92 7.09 -0.90
CA ALA A 850 10.11 8.47 -1.33
C ALA A 850 8.78 9.23 -1.35
N SER A 851 7.67 8.57 -1.67
CA SER A 851 6.32 9.15 -1.54
C SER A 851 5.97 9.46 -0.08
N VAL A 852 6.37 8.62 0.89
CA VAL A 852 6.23 8.93 2.33
C VAL A 852 6.96 10.23 2.67
N ALA A 853 8.25 10.30 2.32
CA ALA A 853 9.09 11.45 2.61
C ALA A 853 8.62 12.73 1.90
N ARG A 854 8.20 12.64 0.63
CA ARG A 854 7.55 13.75 -0.07
C ARG A 854 6.29 14.19 0.66
N ALA A 855 5.35 13.28 0.95
CA ALA A 855 4.05 13.57 1.60
C ALA A 855 4.21 14.31 2.93
N ALA A 856 5.20 13.92 3.73
CA ALA A 856 5.56 14.58 4.98
C ALA A 856 6.27 15.94 4.79
N GLY A 857 6.82 16.24 3.61
CA GLY A 857 7.57 17.48 3.32
C GLY A 857 9.08 17.38 3.59
N LEU A 858 9.62 16.16 3.64
CA LEU A 858 11.02 15.85 3.92
C LEU A 858 11.90 15.86 2.66
N ILE A 859 11.30 15.63 1.48
CA ILE A 859 11.95 15.80 0.18
C ILE A 859 11.40 17.08 -0.45
N ASP A 860 12.28 18.05 -0.69
CA ASP A 860 11.91 19.32 -1.33
C ASP A 860 11.79 19.14 -2.86
N LEU A 861 10.71 19.69 -3.41
CA LEU A 861 10.37 19.68 -4.84
C LEU A 861 10.72 20.99 -5.55
N TYR A 862 10.98 22.06 -4.81
CA TYR A 862 11.11 23.41 -5.36
C TYR A 862 12.44 24.07 -4.95
N GLY A 863 12.85 23.88 -3.70
CA GLY A 863 14.10 24.40 -3.16
C GLY A 863 15.30 23.62 -3.69
N LYS A 864 16.23 24.33 -4.35
CA LYS A 864 17.49 23.73 -4.82
C LYS A 864 18.46 23.56 -3.68
N ASP A 865 18.99 22.36 -3.56
CA ASP A 865 20.15 22.09 -2.72
C ASP A 865 21.39 22.72 -3.34
N GLN A 866 22.04 23.62 -2.61
CA GLN A 866 23.19 24.38 -3.09
C GLN A 866 24.38 23.47 -3.47
N ARG A 867 24.48 22.28 -2.87
CA ARG A 867 25.55 21.31 -3.14
C ARG A 867 25.51 20.76 -4.56
N TYR A 868 24.31 20.65 -5.15
CA TYR A 868 24.09 20.02 -6.46
C TYR A 868 23.45 20.96 -7.49
N GLY A 869 22.94 22.12 -7.08
CA GLY A 869 22.19 23.04 -7.95
C GLY A 869 20.85 22.46 -8.45
N LYS A 870 20.32 21.46 -7.74
CA LYS A 870 19.12 20.69 -8.06
C LYS A 870 18.26 20.51 -6.82
N THR A 871 16.96 20.28 -6.99
CA THR A 871 16.11 19.87 -5.87
C THR A 871 16.52 18.49 -5.35
N PRO A 872 16.37 18.19 -4.05
CA PRO A 872 16.57 16.85 -3.51
C PRO A 872 15.83 15.76 -4.29
N ASN A 873 14.58 16.02 -4.71
CA ASN A 873 13.82 15.09 -5.52
C ASN A 873 14.49 14.79 -6.86
N ARG A 874 14.97 15.83 -7.56
CA ARG A 874 15.68 15.66 -8.83
C ARG A 874 17.00 14.91 -8.66
N VAL A 875 17.72 15.11 -7.56
CA VAL A 875 18.92 14.33 -7.23
C VAL A 875 18.58 12.84 -7.08
N LEU A 876 17.50 12.48 -6.41
CA LEU A 876 17.07 11.09 -6.26
C LEU A 876 16.70 10.44 -7.61
N ILE A 877 15.99 11.18 -8.47
CA ILE A 877 15.61 10.73 -9.82
C ILE A 877 16.83 10.54 -10.72
N ASP A 878 17.68 11.56 -10.84
CA ASP A 878 18.83 11.56 -11.74
C ASP A 878 19.82 10.43 -11.43
N ASN A 879 19.95 10.09 -10.15
CA ASN A 879 20.85 9.03 -9.70
C ASN A 879 20.19 7.65 -9.66
N GLY A 880 18.93 7.51 -10.10
CA GLY A 880 18.23 6.21 -10.17
C GLY A 880 17.82 5.65 -8.80
N VAL A 881 17.79 6.47 -7.74
CA VAL A 881 17.46 6.01 -6.37
C VAL A 881 15.97 5.67 -6.25
N ILE A 882 15.09 6.45 -6.90
CA ILE A 882 13.64 6.18 -6.90
C ILE A 882 13.32 4.94 -7.75
N GLU A 883 14.03 4.76 -8.86
CA GLU A 883 13.92 3.58 -9.73
C GLU A 883 14.39 2.33 -9.01
N ALA A 884 15.55 2.38 -8.34
CA ALA A 884 16.05 1.35 -7.43
C ALA A 884 16.27 -0.04 -8.05
N VAL A 885 16.42 -0.13 -9.38
CA VAL A 885 16.63 -1.39 -10.10
C VAL A 885 18.01 -1.41 -10.74
N GLU A 886 18.90 -2.26 -10.24
CA GLU A 886 20.31 -2.36 -10.64
C GLU A 886 20.46 -2.91 -12.07
N ARG A 887 19.64 -3.89 -12.47
CA ARG A 887 19.64 -4.47 -13.84
C ARG A 887 19.36 -3.48 -14.97
N THR A 888 18.94 -2.26 -14.66
CA THR A 888 18.88 -1.16 -15.65
C THR A 888 20.27 -0.80 -16.19
N GLY A 889 21.33 -1.18 -15.46
CA GLY A 889 22.72 -0.99 -15.81
C GLY A 889 23.19 0.45 -15.82
N ARG A 890 22.53 1.31 -15.03
CA ARG A 890 22.92 2.72 -14.85
C ARG A 890 24.35 2.86 -14.32
N TYR A 891 24.76 1.97 -13.42
CA TYR A 891 26.11 1.93 -12.88
C TYR A 891 26.68 0.52 -12.90
N LYS A 892 28.00 0.45 -13.04
CA LYS A 892 28.77 -0.78 -13.08
C LYS A 892 29.89 -0.71 -12.06
N ASN A 893 30.14 -1.81 -11.36
CA ASN A 893 31.36 -1.97 -10.56
C ASN A 893 32.58 -2.21 -11.46
N SER A 894 33.79 -2.24 -10.88
CA SER A 894 35.06 -2.50 -11.59
C SER A 894 35.12 -3.87 -12.28
N SER A 895 34.28 -4.83 -11.88
CA SER A 895 34.15 -6.15 -12.50
C SER A 895 33.08 -6.19 -13.60
N GLY A 896 32.39 -5.08 -13.89
CA GLY A 896 31.34 -4.98 -14.90
C GLY A 896 29.94 -5.46 -14.45
N GLY A 897 29.77 -5.79 -13.17
CA GLY A 897 28.48 -6.13 -12.58
C GLY A 897 27.62 -4.90 -12.32
N ASP A 898 26.30 -5.05 -12.44
CA ASP A 898 25.32 -4.01 -12.16
C ASP A 898 25.26 -3.67 -10.68
N VAL A 899 25.28 -2.38 -10.37
CA VAL A 899 25.21 -1.86 -8.99
C VAL A 899 24.38 -0.59 -8.92
N LEU A 900 23.95 -0.25 -7.71
CA LEU A 900 23.27 0.99 -7.38
C LEU A 900 24.25 2.06 -6.89
N MET A 901 23.80 3.30 -6.79
CA MET A 901 24.58 4.41 -6.25
C MET A 901 24.28 4.63 -4.77
N ASP A 902 25.33 4.80 -3.96
CA ASP A 902 25.22 5.16 -2.55
C ASP A 902 25.14 6.68 -2.39
N ILE A 903 23.94 7.18 -2.14
CA ILE A 903 23.70 8.63 -2.05
C ILE A 903 23.97 9.21 -0.66
N ASP A 904 23.91 8.40 0.40
CA ASP A 904 24.12 8.88 1.77
C ASP A 904 25.52 8.54 2.32
N HIS A 905 26.21 7.56 1.73
CA HIS A 905 27.62 7.26 1.98
C HIS A 905 27.92 7.16 3.48
N PHE A 906 27.14 6.36 4.21
CA PHE A 906 27.25 6.25 5.67
C PHE A 906 28.61 5.70 6.13
N SER A 907 29.28 4.87 5.32
CA SER A 907 30.63 4.39 5.65
C SER A 907 31.72 5.47 5.60
N ALA A 908 31.43 6.66 5.06
CA ALA A 908 32.30 7.82 5.22
C ALA A 908 32.34 8.35 6.67
N LEU A 909 31.44 7.87 7.55
CA LEU A 909 31.46 8.24 8.97
C LEU A 909 32.63 7.58 9.71
N SER A 910 33.12 6.43 9.24
CA SER A 910 34.21 5.68 9.87
C SER A 910 35.51 6.49 9.86
N GLY A 911 35.89 6.98 11.04
CA GLY A 911 37.02 7.89 11.22
C GLY A 911 38.40 7.21 11.17
N ASP A 912 38.44 5.89 11.17
CA ASP A 912 39.64 5.04 11.09
C ASP A 912 39.87 4.44 9.69
N GLY A 913 38.97 4.72 8.73
CA GLY A 913 39.06 4.26 7.35
C GLY A 913 38.42 2.89 7.09
N THR A 914 37.68 2.30 8.02
CA THR A 914 36.91 1.06 7.81
C THR A 914 35.66 1.33 6.96
N GLN A 915 35.85 1.39 5.64
CA GLN A 915 34.73 1.52 4.71
C GLN A 915 34.05 0.16 4.47
N ASP A 916 32.81 0.18 3.98
CA ASP A 916 32.02 -1.02 3.62
C ASP A 916 32.64 -1.86 2.47
N LEU A 917 33.71 -1.36 1.83
CA LEU A 917 34.41 -1.96 0.69
C LEU A 917 33.54 -2.16 -0.57
N PHE A 918 32.37 -1.53 -0.63
CA PHE A 918 31.51 -1.59 -1.80
C PHE A 918 32.11 -0.81 -2.96
N ASP A 919 32.25 -1.51 -4.08
CA ASP A 919 32.66 -0.95 -5.37
C ASP A 919 31.46 -0.37 -6.10
N VAL A 920 31.01 0.79 -5.61
CA VAL A 920 29.81 1.50 -6.06
C VAL A 920 30.09 2.99 -6.24
N PRO A 921 29.41 3.68 -7.16
CA PRO A 921 29.47 5.14 -7.21
C PRO A 921 28.83 5.73 -5.95
N ARG A 922 29.36 6.86 -5.49
CA ARG A 922 28.87 7.55 -4.30
C ARG A 922 28.64 9.03 -4.54
N LEU A 923 27.55 9.56 -3.98
CA LEU A 923 27.26 10.98 -4.08
C LEU A 923 28.22 11.78 -3.19
N ALA A 924 28.84 12.81 -3.77
CA ALA A 924 29.79 13.67 -3.08
C ALA A 924 29.45 15.15 -3.33
N PRO A 925 29.11 15.94 -2.29
CA PRO A 925 28.86 15.51 -0.90
C PRO A 925 27.66 14.54 -0.79
N PRO A 926 27.50 13.78 0.32
CA PRO A 926 26.35 12.88 0.49
C PRO A 926 25.02 13.63 0.72
N LEU A 927 23.89 13.05 0.32
CA LEU A 927 22.57 13.71 0.31
C LEU A 927 22.06 13.99 1.72
N ARG A 928 21.79 12.95 2.52
CA ARG A 928 21.38 12.99 3.95
C ARG A 928 20.38 14.11 4.24
N LEU A 929 19.10 13.89 3.92
CA LEU A 929 18.05 14.91 4.01
C LEU A 929 17.53 15.05 5.44
N VAL A 930 18.33 15.65 6.32
CA VAL A 930 17.96 15.89 7.73
C VAL A 930 18.04 17.38 8.05
N LYS A 931 17.06 17.89 8.78
CA LYS A 931 16.99 19.31 9.16
C LYS A 931 16.24 19.51 10.49
N PRO A 932 16.46 20.62 11.19
CA PRO A 932 15.55 21.05 12.24
C PRO A 932 14.15 21.32 11.68
N SER A 933 13.11 20.92 12.40
CA SER A 933 11.73 21.21 12.01
C SER A 933 11.24 22.52 12.62
N GLU A 934 10.77 23.45 11.80
CA GLU A 934 10.16 24.71 12.26
C GLU A 934 8.79 24.49 12.90
N ARG A 935 8.07 23.43 12.51
CA ARG A 935 6.72 23.15 12.99
C ARG A 935 6.73 22.39 14.31
N VAL A 936 7.39 21.24 14.34
CA VAL A 936 7.33 20.32 15.49
C VAL A 936 8.57 20.44 16.39
N GLY A 937 9.58 21.24 16.02
CA GLY A 937 10.86 21.31 16.70
C GLY A 937 11.66 20.00 16.59
N GLY A 938 12.88 19.97 17.13
CA GLY A 938 13.77 18.81 16.99
C GLY A 938 14.24 18.61 15.54
N ILE A 939 14.72 17.42 15.22
CA ILE A 939 15.23 17.03 13.91
C ILE A 939 14.19 16.15 13.20
N THR A 940 14.03 16.36 11.90
CA THR A 940 13.23 15.51 11.01
C THR A 940 14.02 15.25 9.72
N GLY A 941 13.70 14.19 9.00
CA GLY A 941 14.41 13.91 7.76
C GLY A 941 14.08 12.60 7.08
N ALA A 942 14.73 12.39 5.94
CA ALA A 942 14.77 11.13 5.21
C ALA A 942 16.22 10.73 4.92
N ILE A 943 16.53 9.46 5.14
CA ILE A 943 17.84 8.86 4.85
C ILE A 943 17.68 7.60 4.02
N PHE A 944 18.71 7.32 3.22
CA PHE A 944 18.77 6.25 2.24
C PHE A 944 20.02 5.39 2.44
N PRO A 945 20.10 4.58 3.51
CA PRO A 945 21.27 3.74 3.75
C PRO A 945 21.40 2.64 2.69
N MET A 946 22.62 2.42 2.19
CA MET A 946 22.95 1.27 1.34
C MET A 946 23.44 0.10 2.20
N VAL A 947 22.73 -1.03 2.14
CA VAL A 947 23.14 -2.25 2.87
C VAL A 947 23.94 -3.19 1.97
N THR A 948 23.61 -3.26 0.68
CA THR A 948 24.35 -4.03 -0.33
C THR A 948 24.39 -3.26 -1.65
N PRO A 949 25.37 -3.52 -2.54
CA PRO A 949 25.48 -2.86 -3.84
C PRO A 949 24.28 -3.04 -4.78
N THR A 950 23.50 -4.11 -4.61
CA THR A 950 22.35 -4.46 -5.48
C THR A 950 21.00 -4.26 -4.80
N GLY A 951 21.00 -3.70 -3.58
CA GLY A 951 19.78 -3.42 -2.84
C GLY A 951 19.40 -4.43 -1.77
N ARG A 952 18.68 -3.95 -0.76
CA ARG A 952 18.17 -4.77 0.35
C ARG A 952 16.91 -4.17 0.96
N HIS A 953 15.98 -5.03 1.36
CA HIS A 953 14.83 -4.65 2.18
C HIS A 953 15.22 -4.55 3.66
N GLY A 954 15.07 -3.36 4.24
CA GLY A 954 15.48 -3.08 5.61
C GLY A 954 17.00 -3.18 5.82
N PHE A 955 17.43 -2.95 7.06
CA PHE A 955 18.83 -3.07 7.47
C PHE A 955 18.98 -4.19 8.50
N ASP A 956 20.18 -4.77 8.57
CA ASP A 956 20.49 -5.86 9.49
C ASP A 956 20.70 -5.39 10.92
N THR A 957 20.49 -6.28 11.89
CA THR A 957 21.05 -6.08 13.23
C THR A 957 22.57 -6.02 13.17
N PRO A 958 23.26 -5.48 14.19
CA PRO A 958 24.69 -5.25 14.13
C PRO A 958 25.46 -6.56 13.95
N ASP A 959 26.45 -6.53 13.06
CA ASP A 959 27.39 -7.63 12.86
C ASP A 959 28.82 -7.07 12.94
N PRO A 960 29.54 -7.31 14.04
CA PRO A 960 30.88 -6.78 14.25
C PRO A 960 31.94 -7.44 13.36
N THR A 961 31.58 -8.47 12.58
CA THR A 961 32.49 -9.12 11.63
C THR A 961 32.54 -8.41 10.27
N LEU A 962 31.59 -7.50 10.00
CA LEU A 962 31.55 -6.74 8.75
C LEU A 962 32.62 -5.65 8.72
N PRO A 963 33.19 -5.34 7.54
CA PRO A 963 34.12 -4.22 7.37
C PRO A 963 33.55 -2.87 7.80
N PHE A 964 32.23 -2.69 7.63
CA PHE A 964 31.49 -1.53 8.14
C PHE A 964 30.18 -2.01 8.76
N ASN A 965 30.00 -1.78 10.06
CA ASN A 965 28.82 -2.24 10.78
C ASN A 965 27.67 -1.23 10.68
N LEU A 966 27.00 -1.21 9.51
CA LEU A 966 25.84 -0.34 9.28
C LEU A 966 24.71 -0.60 10.29
N GLY A 967 24.48 -1.85 10.69
CA GLY A 967 23.46 -2.20 11.69
C GLY A 967 23.68 -1.48 13.03
N ALA A 968 24.93 -1.42 13.51
CA ALA A 968 25.30 -0.64 14.69
C ALA A 968 25.05 0.86 14.50
N VAL A 969 25.45 1.41 13.33
CA VAL A 969 25.20 2.82 13.02
C VAL A 969 23.72 3.14 13.09
N MET A 970 22.88 2.34 12.42
CA MET A 970 21.44 2.53 12.37
C MET A 970 20.80 2.42 13.75
N LEU A 971 21.02 1.33 14.49
CA LEU A 971 20.36 1.15 15.80
C LEU A 971 20.84 2.17 16.84
N ASN A 972 22.11 2.56 16.83
CA ASN A 972 22.59 3.59 17.76
C ASN A 972 22.04 4.98 17.42
N MET A 973 22.00 5.33 16.12
CA MET A 973 21.43 6.58 15.65
C MET A 973 19.93 6.67 15.99
N LEU A 974 19.16 5.63 15.68
CA LEU A 974 17.72 5.57 15.93
C LEU A 974 17.40 5.51 17.43
N GLY A 975 18.18 4.75 18.22
CA GLY A 975 18.05 4.71 19.67
C GLY A 975 18.30 6.06 20.33
N ARG A 976 19.33 6.80 19.88
CA ARG A 976 19.59 8.17 20.36
C ARG A 976 18.50 9.15 19.94
N TYR A 977 18.04 9.04 18.69
CA TYR A 977 16.98 9.91 18.16
C TYR A 977 15.67 9.77 18.95
N MET A 978 15.21 8.53 19.19
CA MET A 978 14.00 8.31 19.98
C MET A 978 14.19 8.65 21.47
N SER A 979 15.31 8.27 22.10
CA SER A 979 15.54 8.55 23.53
C SER A 979 15.67 10.04 23.87
N THR A 980 15.95 10.88 22.87
CA THR A 980 15.95 12.35 23.00
C THR A 980 14.64 12.99 22.54
N GLY A 981 13.60 12.22 22.26
CA GLY A 981 12.32 12.72 21.74
C GLY A 981 12.46 13.41 20.38
N GLY A 982 13.47 13.01 19.59
CA GLY A 982 13.79 13.57 18.29
C GLY A 982 14.66 14.84 18.33
N ALA A 983 15.22 15.21 19.48
CA ALA A 983 16.04 16.41 19.59
C ALA A 983 17.43 16.26 18.96
N GLU A 984 18.00 15.05 18.95
CA GLU A 984 19.34 14.78 18.44
C GLU A 984 19.35 13.64 17.43
N LEU A 985 20.05 13.83 16.30
CA LEU A 985 20.31 12.79 15.32
C LEU A 985 21.82 12.72 15.04
N PRO A 986 22.58 11.87 15.75
CA PRO A 986 24.03 11.81 15.60
C PRO A 986 24.40 11.20 14.24
N MET A 987 25.47 11.71 13.63
CA MET A 987 26.07 11.19 12.40
C MET A 987 27.60 11.17 12.55
N GLU A 988 28.08 10.33 13.46
CA GLU A 988 29.49 10.26 13.87
C GLU A 988 30.02 8.83 13.75
N GLY A 989 31.31 8.66 13.47
CA GLY A 989 31.93 7.33 13.30
C GLY A 989 31.90 6.45 14.55
N CYS A 990 31.78 7.04 15.74
CA CYS A 990 31.66 6.27 16.97
C CYS A 990 30.37 5.42 17.04
N LEU A 991 29.37 5.70 16.20
CA LEU A 991 28.12 4.94 16.12
C LEU A 991 28.36 3.50 15.65
N GLU A 992 29.30 3.31 14.72
CA GLU A 992 29.66 2.01 14.16
C GLU A 992 30.25 1.09 15.23
N SER A 993 31.19 1.61 16.02
CA SER A 993 31.86 0.89 17.10
C SER A 993 31.09 0.90 18.42
N SER A 994 29.89 1.51 18.46
CA SER A 994 29.12 1.75 19.69
C SER A 994 29.93 2.43 20.80
N SER A 995 30.89 3.28 20.42
CA SER A 995 31.86 3.94 21.33
C SER A 995 31.50 5.39 21.64
N CYS A 996 30.39 5.91 21.10
CA CYS A 996 29.95 7.26 21.40
C CYS A 996 29.67 7.42 22.90
N SER A 997 29.98 8.59 23.45
CA SER A 997 29.86 8.87 24.89
C SER A 997 28.43 8.72 25.45
N PHE A 998 27.41 8.89 24.60
CA PHE A 998 26.01 8.72 24.98
C PHE A 998 25.52 7.27 24.88
N VAL A 999 26.28 6.36 24.26
CA VAL A 999 25.90 4.95 24.11
C VAL A 999 26.22 4.24 25.43
N PRO A 1000 25.23 3.69 26.15
CA PRO A 1000 25.51 3.06 27.43
C PRO A 1000 26.41 1.82 27.26
N PRO A 1001 27.39 1.61 28.16
CA PRO A 1001 28.24 0.42 28.12
C PRO A 1001 27.43 -0.84 28.44
N PHE A 1002 27.91 -1.99 27.98
CA PHE A 1002 27.31 -3.27 28.37
C PHE A 1002 27.39 -3.48 29.90
N PRO A 1003 26.34 -4.02 30.54
CA PRO A 1003 26.38 -4.36 31.96
C PRO A 1003 27.50 -5.37 32.22
N THR A 1004 28.31 -5.13 33.26
CA THR A 1004 29.28 -6.12 33.73
C THR A 1004 28.56 -7.35 34.30
N PRO A 1005 29.09 -8.58 34.11
CA PRO A 1005 28.47 -9.81 34.58
C PRO A 1005 28.14 -9.84 36.08
#